data_AF-A1ZRP2-F1
#
_entry.id   AF-A1ZRP2-F1
#
_cell.length_a   1.000
_cell.length_b   1.000
_cell.length_c   1.000
_cell.angle_alpha   90.00
_cell.angle_beta   90.00
_cell.angle_gamma   90.00
#
_symmetry.space_group_name_H-M   'P 1'
#
loop_
_entity.id
_entity.type
_entity.pdbx_description
1 polymer ?
#
loop_
_entity_poly.entity_id
_entity_poly.type
_entity_poly.pdbx_seq_one_letter_code
_entity_poly.pdbx_strand_id
1 'polypeptide(L)'
;MKAFILSLVLASGIILPSFGQLSPERQKTLNRYLQFSDQVSKEAKTMLRCLSSHYRKVQRYKRMQRVYYNIRAPFCQKRSSLLKDKYNKALRGGIAGLNAEAKAVYRIFDKFAALESDLKQYYVSKSYQKDKFAHNDEVITAYEKLFAQLQTQSQRLQNQVLRMGKQTYKASDPHHRVERKMRELLRAEDRFQQKIAFSLETISPQANVNEALLKESVQTLEKHLKALPTINEAPIRGFAIMSYTSFLRAANSLLESRRKLWDQSTITYKNSRYRSSYYSSRYSVYSYFKQYVDNCRRNQVYFLYHSQVAPRFSTQALPTPKNGNIPPKTNTFQKKPVPPLPLLSHNQPISLKVLSALNNYVECINHSINRNNRLVSTIVRHDKTVKRIEAQKKEQADNKKLPVNPRTKRPRKKYIYYPRYFTRNYYYPKSLFYKVQQGSQKLPQAYQLVLNAQMQNIQNILEEMVGLGYQLNEYLKKRGYQTDQFAKSKQILKRYQYLFDIFDAQRNGLQANIQQIKNAYPINKNALPPSRAQQMLNKALTLGEPIMLAAKGFMQKKSQALLKQTMATPLISEFADVKIDYSRKNRRLKRNWRSVKSFVQATESIAHAQGKYRVSAQTIQGLYYKYNTLIKKFNQSIKVVIQPTLKKMLYPKVLSFEKVGYTPCDCGDANEVVNMNSMQGFAHNNLMLLLDVSGSMKNELPMLKSALKYLVNIMRPEDKVSVVVFGSEAKLMLRPTSAKYKAQIMQAIDTLKSSGRTNGEAGLKLAYQWIQNNYKNNNNNRIILASDGEFSISKGLYQMIEQKAEESIALSVFSFADQLKAYKKLKKLVSLGKGNLEAVAQGNITYKMVREAQSKRLPGKRIRKSTTTSTKKPCDCDSYKIKQLPPPKIVIKTDTNYQGVNMTSMKGFAHNNLMLLLDVSGSMSSKDKLPLLKESFKYLISIMRPQDDVSIVIYAGDAAIVLKPTSASNQEQINAVIDKLRSRGKTNVKAGFKLAYKWMSKNFKEGGNNRIILATDGEFPISKYIYKLVEKRATKGINLSVFSFGSMTKKFETLEKLVAKGKGNYEQVNARNVKYKLVKEAQSKRVE
;
A
#
# COMPACT_ATOMS: atom_id res chain seq x y z
N MET A 1 -7.46 49.45 75.71
CA MET A 1 -6.40 50.10 76.52
C MET A 1 -6.31 49.30 77.80
N LYS A 2 -5.19 48.83 78.33
CA LYS A 2 -3.73 48.96 78.13
C LYS A 2 -3.17 47.92 79.14
N ALA A 3 -2.04 47.22 79.00
CA ALA A 3 -1.07 47.02 77.95
C ALA A 3 -0.05 46.00 78.49
N PHE A 4 0.39 45.06 77.63
CA PHE A 4 1.79 44.67 77.37
C PHE A 4 2.60 43.96 78.48
N ILE A 5 3.29 42.84 78.20
CA ILE A 5 4.34 42.61 77.17
C ILE A 5 4.23 41.14 76.64
N LEU A 6 3.86 40.85 75.38
CA LEU A 6 4.67 40.60 74.15
C LEU A 6 6.05 39.92 74.31
N SER A 7 6.15 38.61 74.01
CA SER A 7 6.77 38.03 72.80
C SER A 7 8.32 37.96 72.72
N LEU A 8 8.84 36.74 72.58
CA LEU A 8 9.87 36.45 71.57
C LEU A 8 9.86 34.97 71.16
N VAL A 9 10.19 34.78 69.90
CA VAL A 9 9.91 33.68 68.99
C VAL A 9 11.23 32.99 68.62
N LEU A 10 11.13 31.75 68.12
CA LEU A 10 12.15 30.95 67.39
C LEU A 10 13.13 30.09 68.20
N ALA A 11 12.89 28.78 68.18
CA ALA A 11 13.84 27.85 67.58
C ALA A 11 13.16 26.52 67.19
N SER A 12 13.06 26.34 65.88
CA SER A 12 12.94 25.10 65.13
C SER A 12 13.49 23.83 65.79
N GLY A 13 12.60 22.86 66.00
CA GLY A 13 12.91 21.43 66.07
C GLY A 13 12.14 20.67 65.00
N ILE A 14 12.41 20.95 63.71
CA ILE A 14 12.02 20.04 62.63
C ILE A 14 12.86 18.78 62.82
N ILE A 15 12.36 17.82 63.59
CA ILE A 15 12.84 16.45 63.52
C ILE A 15 12.49 15.97 62.11
N LEU A 16 13.46 16.01 61.19
CA LEU A 16 13.39 15.23 59.97
C LEU A 16 13.15 13.77 60.41
N PRO A 17 12.00 13.15 60.12
CA PRO A 17 11.85 11.74 60.43
C PRO A 17 12.89 11.00 59.60
N SER A 18 13.79 10.29 60.28
CA SER A 18 14.60 9.26 59.65
C SER A 18 13.64 8.35 58.87
N PHE A 19 13.73 8.34 57.54
CA PHE A 19 12.73 7.67 56.70
C PHE A 19 12.84 6.14 56.86
N GLY A 20 12.22 5.55 57.87
CA GLY A 20 12.20 4.10 58.08
C GLY A 20 11.55 3.31 56.93
N GLN A 21 11.60 1.98 57.02
CA GLN A 21 10.89 1.09 56.09
C GLN A 21 9.37 1.29 56.23
N LEU A 22 8.64 1.25 55.11
CA LEU A 22 7.19 1.46 55.13
C LEU A 22 6.48 0.28 55.82
N SER A 23 5.77 0.53 56.91
CA SER A 23 5.04 -0.52 57.64
C SER A 23 3.84 -1.06 56.83
N PRO A 24 3.38 -2.30 57.08
CA PRO A 24 2.25 -2.89 56.37
C PRO A 24 0.97 -2.05 56.46
N GLU A 25 0.63 -1.57 57.66
CA GLU A 25 -0.57 -0.76 57.88
C GLU A 25 -0.46 0.62 57.23
N ARG A 26 0.70 1.29 57.32
CA ARG A 26 0.92 2.56 56.64
C ARG A 26 0.87 2.41 55.12
N GLN A 27 1.46 1.34 54.58
CA GLN A 27 1.40 1.01 53.15
C GLN A 27 -0.04 0.75 52.69
N LYS A 28 -0.82 -0.02 53.46
CA LYS A 28 -2.24 -0.33 53.19
C LYS A 28 -3.07 0.95 53.18
N THR A 29 -2.90 1.82 54.18
CA THR A 29 -3.58 3.12 54.28
C THR A 29 -3.27 4.01 53.07
N LEU A 30 -1.99 4.26 52.77
CA LEU A 30 -1.59 5.09 51.63
C LEU A 30 -2.05 4.51 50.28
N ASN A 31 -2.03 3.19 50.13
CA ASN A 31 -2.51 2.53 48.92
C ASN A 31 -4.03 2.67 48.69
N ARG A 32 -4.84 2.87 49.73
CA ARG A 32 -6.29 3.14 49.56
C ARG A 32 -6.51 4.44 48.77
N TYR A 33 -5.73 5.49 49.05
CA TYR A 33 -5.77 6.75 48.27
C TYR A 33 -5.32 6.55 46.81
N LEU A 34 -4.27 5.76 46.57
CA LEU A 34 -3.81 5.46 45.19
C LEU A 34 -4.83 4.61 44.41
N GLN A 35 -5.51 3.67 45.08
CA GLN A 35 -6.59 2.89 44.47
C GLN A 35 -7.80 3.76 44.14
N PHE A 36 -8.14 4.73 45.01
CA PHE A 36 -9.15 5.75 44.70
C PHE A 36 -8.75 6.55 43.46
N SER A 37 -7.51 7.03 43.40
CA SER A 37 -7.02 7.77 42.23
C SER A 37 -7.01 6.95 40.93
N ASP A 38 -6.66 5.66 40.97
CA ASP A 38 -6.71 4.80 39.78
C ASP A 38 -8.16 4.58 39.32
N GLN A 39 -9.10 4.47 40.27
CA GLN A 39 -10.53 4.41 39.95
C GLN A 39 -11.03 5.72 39.34
N VAL A 40 -10.61 6.88 39.84
CA VAL A 40 -10.89 8.19 39.22
C VAL A 40 -10.44 8.22 37.76
N SER A 41 -9.23 7.76 37.44
CA SER A 41 -8.74 7.68 36.05
C SER A 41 -9.58 6.74 35.18
N LYS A 42 -10.06 5.61 35.73
CA LYS A 42 -10.93 4.67 35.01
C LYS A 42 -12.30 5.26 34.71
N GLU A 43 -12.95 5.90 35.68
CA GLU A 43 -14.25 6.54 35.49
C GLU A 43 -14.18 7.67 34.47
N ALA A 44 -13.16 8.53 34.60
CA ALA A 44 -12.91 9.62 33.64
C ALA A 44 -12.76 9.09 32.20
N LYS A 45 -12.08 7.96 31.99
CA LYS A 45 -11.99 7.33 30.65
C LYS A 45 -13.34 6.83 30.14
N THR A 46 -14.18 6.26 31.01
CA THR A 46 -15.53 5.82 30.63
C THR A 46 -16.40 7.00 30.23
N MET A 47 -16.37 8.08 31.02
CA MET A 47 -17.07 9.33 30.72
C MET A 47 -16.62 9.93 29.38
N LEU A 48 -15.31 9.98 29.09
CA LEU A 48 -14.81 10.48 27.80
C LEU A 48 -15.35 9.69 26.59
N ARG A 49 -15.52 8.36 26.72
CA ARG A 49 -16.10 7.55 25.63
C ARG A 49 -17.57 7.92 25.41
N CYS A 50 -18.31 8.12 26.48
CA CYS A 50 -19.69 8.58 26.46
C CYS A 50 -19.82 9.97 25.82
N LEU A 51 -19.07 10.96 26.33
CA LEU A 51 -19.04 12.33 25.79
C LEU A 51 -18.61 12.36 24.31
N SER A 52 -17.59 11.58 23.92
CA SER A 52 -17.16 11.49 22.52
C SER A 52 -18.26 10.92 21.62
N SER A 53 -19.05 9.95 22.10
CA SER A 53 -20.18 9.39 21.35
C SER A 53 -21.25 10.45 21.11
N HIS A 54 -21.61 11.20 22.15
CA HIS A 54 -22.56 12.30 22.08
C HIS A 54 -22.09 13.43 21.16
N TYR A 55 -20.89 13.95 21.39
CA TYR A 55 -20.29 15.02 20.60
C TYR A 55 -20.28 14.68 19.10
N ARG A 56 -19.93 13.44 18.73
CA ARG A 56 -19.97 12.98 17.33
C ARG A 56 -21.39 12.97 16.74
N LYS A 57 -22.43 12.67 17.52
CA LYS A 57 -23.83 12.75 17.06
C LYS A 57 -24.22 14.20 16.79
N VAL A 58 -23.93 15.12 17.72
CA VAL A 58 -24.18 16.56 17.57
C VAL A 58 -23.46 17.12 16.32
N GLN A 59 -22.16 16.86 16.19
CA GLN A 59 -21.38 17.31 15.03
C GLN A 59 -21.86 16.70 13.70
N ARG A 60 -22.46 15.50 13.72
CA ARG A 60 -23.07 14.89 12.53
C ARG A 60 -24.40 15.58 12.18
N TYR A 61 -25.20 15.94 13.18
CA TYR A 61 -26.45 16.67 12.99
C TYR A 61 -26.20 18.06 12.41
N LYS A 62 -25.30 18.84 13.02
CA LYS A 62 -24.86 20.16 12.52
C LYS A 62 -24.46 20.13 11.03
N ARG A 63 -23.74 19.08 10.60
CA ARG A 63 -23.27 18.92 9.21
C ARG A 63 -24.33 18.45 8.21
N MET A 64 -25.27 17.60 8.62
CA MET A 64 -26.23 16.99 7.69
C MET A 64 -27.50 17.81 7.53
N GLN A 65 -27.79 18.75 8.44
CA GLN A 65 -29.03 19.55 8.45
C GLN A 65 -30.31 18.68 8.30
N ARG A 66 -30.28 17.42 8.74
CA ARG A 66 -31.41 16.49 8.60
C ARG A 66 -32.30 16.55 9.84
N VAL A 67 -33.58 16.83 9.61
CA VAL A 67 -34.66 17.02 10.62
C VAL A 67 -34.94 15.77 11.48
N TYR A 68 -34.64 14.55 10.99
CA TYR A 68 -35.10 13.28 11.59
C TYR A 68 -34.11 12.56 12.55
N TYR A 69 -33.10 13.23 13.11
CA TYR A 69 -32.21 12.61 14.10
C TYR A 69 -32.55 13.08 15.52
N ASN A 70 -33.25 12.24 16.30
CA ASN A 70 -33.49 12.50 17.72
C ASN A 70 -32.17 12.38 18.51
N ILE A 71 -31.52 13.51 18.81
CA ILE A 71 -30.34 13.57 19.68
C ILE A 71 -30.83 13.73 21.12
N ARG A 72 -30.38 12.83 21.98
CA ARG A 72 -30.62 12.88 23.43
C ARG A 72 -29.37 13.33 24.16
N ALA A 73 -29.55 13.86 25.36
CA ALA A 73 -28.47 14.15 26.28
C ALA A 73 -27.58 12.91 26.51
N PRO A 74 -26.26 13.09 26.71
CA PRO A 74 -25.38 11.98 27.07
C PRO A 74 -25.78 11.43 28.44
N PHE A 75 -25.89 10.10 28.56
CA PHE A 75 -26.02 9.42 29.85
C PHE A 75 -24.68 8.80 30.22
N CYS A 76 -23.86 9.57 30.94
CA CYS A 76 -22.50 9.15 31.28
C CYS A 76 -22.46 8.67 32.72
N GLN A 77 -21.97 7.45 32.95
CA GLN A 77 -21.84 6.93 34.31
C GLN A 77 -20.95 7.86 35.15
N LYS A 78 -21.58 8.53 36.11
CA LYS A 78 -20.99 9.47 37.05
C LYS A 78 -21.14 8.85 38.43
N ARG A 79 -20.02 8.51 39.09
CA ARG A 79 -20.01 7.84 40.40
C ARG A 79 -20.59 6.43 40.40
N SER A 80 -19.84 5.51 39.82
CA SER A 80 -20.09 4.09 40.07
C SER A 80 -20.07 3.79 41.58
N SER A 81 -20.81 2.77 42.00
CA SER A 81 -20.71 2.21 43.36
C SER A 81 -19.25 1.90 43.74
N LEU A 82 -18.45 1.46 42.76
CA LEU A 82 -17.03 1.20 42.92
C LEU A 82 -16.21 2.47 43.24
N LEU A 83 -16.48 3.61 42.59
CA LEU A 83 -15.81 4.88 42.92
C LEU A 83 -16.13 5.31 44.36
N LYS A 84 -17.40 5.21 44.78
CA LYS A 84 -17.85 5.52 46.14
C LYS A 84 -17.18 4.59 47.17
N ASP A 85 -17.10 3.29 46.89
CA ASP A 85 -16.38 2.33 47.73
C ASP A 85 -14.90 2.69 47.91
N LYS A 86 -14.20 3.00 46.81
CA LYS A 86 -12.78 3.39 46.89
C LYS A 86 -12.56 4.70 47.63
N TYR A 87 -13.44 5.67 47.44
CA TYR A 87 -13.43 6.94 48.18
C TYR A 87 -13.63 6.71 49.68
N ASN A 88 -14.65 5.97 50.09
CA ASN A 88 -14.92 5.67 51.51
C ASN A 88 -13.76 4.87 52.14
N LYS A 89 -13.15 3.94 51.38
CA LYS A 89 -11.93 3.25 51.81
C LYS A 89 -10.75 4.21 52.00
N ALA A 90 -10.55 5.18 51.11
CA ALA A 90 -9.51 6.19 51.26
C ALA A 90 -9.72 7.02 52.53
N LEU A 91 -10.95 7.48 52.81
CA LEU A 91 -11.24 8.30 53.99
C LEU A 91 -11.03 7.59 55.33
N ARG A 92 -11.28 6.27 55.38
CA ARG A 92 -10.93 5.40 56.52
C ARG A 92 -9.44 5.36 56.83
N GLY A 93 -8.58 5.97 55.99
CA GLY A 93 -7.17 6.17 56.29
C GLY A 93 -6.87 7.24 57.34
N GLY A 94 -7.83 8.13 57.64
CA GLY A 94 -7.73 9.08 58.75
C GLY A 94 -6.72 10.24 58.58
N ILE A 95 -5.99 10.32 57.47
CA ILE A 95 -4.96 11.35 57.27
C ILE A 95 -5.63 12.65 56.80
N ALA A 96 -5.74 13.65 57.68
CA ALA A 96 -6.49 14.89 57.45
C ALA A 96 -6.19 15.58 56.10
N GLY A 97 -4.90 15.80 55.79
CA GLY A 97 -4.47 16.42 54.53
C GLY A 97 -4.87 15.60 53.28
N LEU A 98 -4.63 14.29 53.30
CA LEU A 98 -5.00 13.40 52.18
C LEU A 98 -6.53 13.23 52.05
N ASN A 99 -7.25 13.28 53.17
CA ASN A 99 -8.72 13.25 53.18
C ASN A 99 -9.30 14.53 52.55
N ALA A 100 -8.72 15.69 52.83
CA ALA A 100 -9.12 16.94 52.19
C ALA A 100 -8.90 16.89 50.68
N GLU A 101 -7.76 16.35 50.22
CA GLU A 101 -7.48 16.20 48.79
C GLU A 101 -8.37 15.15 48.11
N ALA A 102 -8.64 14.02 48.77
CA ALA A 102 -9.57 13.02 48.26
C ALA A 102 -11.00 13.56 48.14
N LYS A 103 -11.47 14.34 49.13
CA LYS A 103 -12.75 15.07 49.10
C LYS A 103 -12.81 16.04 47.92
N ALA A 104 -11.75 16.83 47.69
CA ALA A 104 -11.68 17.77 46.57
C ALA A 104 -11.84 17.04 45.22
N VAL A 105 -11.10 15.95 45.01
CA VAL A 105 -11.21 15.13 43.79
C VAL A 105 -12.60 14.52 43.63
N TYR A 106 -13.21 14.01 44.70
CA TYR A 106 -14.55 13.40 44.64
C TYR A 106 -15.65 14.42 44.33
N ARG A 107 -15.52 15.65 44.82
CA ARG A 107 -16.47 16.76 44.58
C ARG A 107 -16.48 17.23 43.11
N ILE A 108 -15.40 17.01 42.35
CA ILE A 108 -15.45 17.29 40.90
C ILE A 108 -16.53 16.45 40.20
N PHE A 109 -16.82 15.24 40.69
CA PHE A 109 -17.88 14.41 40.13
C PHE A 109 -19.30 14.94 40.42
N ASP A 110 -19.50 15.78 41.44
CA ASP A 110 -20.76 16.54 41.62
C ASP A 110 -20.96 17.53 40.47
N LYS A 111 -19.88 18.24 40.11
CA LYS A 111 -19.92 19.23 39.02
C LYS A 111 -20.21 18.59 37.67
N PHE A 112 -19.63 17.41 37.42
CA PHE A 112 -20.00 16.61 36.24
C PHE A 112 -21.49 16.21 36.28
N ALA A 113 -22.01 15.87 37.46
CA ALA A 113 -23.42 15.50 37.61
C ALA A 113 -24.37 16.66 37.28
N ALA A 114 -24.03 17.87 37.72
CA ALA A 114 -24.78 19.08 37.45
C ALA A 114 -24.82 19.40 35.95
N LEU A 115 -23.67 19.38 35.26
CA LEU A 115 -23.60 19.63 33.81
C LEU A 115 -24.41 18.63 32.98
N GLU A 116 -24.46 17.35 33.39
CA GLU A 116 -25.32 16.38 32.70
C GLU A 116 -26.80 16.62 32.95
N SER A 117 -27.18 17.06 34.15
CA SER A 117 -28.58 17.41 34.47
C SER A 117 -29.04 18.61 33.66
N ASP A 118 -28.19 19.63 33.58
CA ASP A 118 -28.39 20.82 32.74
C ASP A 118 -28.56 20.43 31.25
N LEU A 119 -27.67 19.60 30.70
CA LEU A 119 -27.85 19.07 29.34
C LEU A 119 -29.16 18.28 29.21
N LYS A 120 -29.53 17.47 30.20
CA LYS A 120 -30.79 16.70 30.16
C LYS A 120 -31.99 17.65 30.02
N GLN A 121 -32.06 18.71 30.83
CA GLN A 121 -33.12 19.71 30.74
C GLN A 121 -33.13 20.41 29.38
N TYR A 122 -31.97 20.82 28.89
CA TYR A 122 -31.80 21.46 27.58
C TYR A 122 -32.26 20.60 26.39
N TYR A 123 -32.03 19.28 26.43
CA TYR A 123 -32.52 18.37 25.40
C TYR A 123 -34.02 18.07 25.54
N VAL A 124 -34.55 18.01 26.77
CA VAL A 124 -35.99 17.82 27.03
C VAL A 124 -36.80 19.03 26.54
N SER A 125 -36.35 20.25 26.82
CA SER A 125 -37.00 21.49 26.38
C SER A 125 -36.89 21.75 24.88
N LYS A 126 -36.10 20.94 24.15
CA LYS A 126 -35.73 21.14 22.74
C LYS A 126 -35.07 22.49 22.44
N SER A 127 -34.50 23.17 23.45
CA SER A 127 -33.84 24.48 23.28
C SER A 127 -32.70 24.43 22.25
N TYR A 128 -32.07 23.25 22.06
CA TYR A 128 -31.04 22.99 21.05
C TYR A 128 -31.46 23.27 19.60
N GLN A 129 -32.76 23.27 19.32
CA GLN A 129 -33.28 23.60 17.99
C GLN A 129 -33.25 25.11 17.74
N LYS A 130 -33.42 25.93 18.79
CA LYS A 130 -33.47 27.39 18.72
C LYS A 130 -32.06 27.98 18.65
N ASP A 131 -31.18 27.58 19.57
CA ASP A 131 -29.82 28.13 19.70
C ASP A 131 -28.77 27.40 18.82
N LYS A 132 -29.22 26.42 18.02
CA LYS A 132 -28.37 25.58 17.16
C LYS A 132 -27.22 24.91 17.90
N PHE A 133 -27.47 24.40 19.12
CA PHE A 133 -26.51 23.73 20.00
C PHE A 133 -25.44 24.64 20.63
N ALA A 134 -25.69 25.94 20.76
CA ALA A 134 -24.78 26.86 21.43
C ALA A 134 -24.53 26.45 22.89
N HIS A 135 -25.61 26.26 23.67
CA HIS A 135 -25.51 25.82 25.07
C HIS A 135 -24.80 24.47 25.23
N ASN A 136 -25.07 23.52 24.32
CA ASN A 136 -24.34 22.25 24.31
C ASN A 136 -22.82 22.47 24.18
N ASP A 137 -22.37 23.35 23.30
CA ASP A 137 -20.94 23.62 23.11
C ASP A 137 -20.32 24.31 24.34
N GLU A 138 -21.06 25.18 25.02
CA GLU A 138 -20.67 25.79 26.31
C GLU A 138 -20.50 24.73 27.41
N VAL A 139 -21.47 23.82 27.55
CA VAL A 139 -21.38 22.75 28.54
C VAL A 139 -20.22 21.81 28.23
N ILE A 140 -19.98 21.47 26.96
CA ILE A 140 -18.80 20.66 26.59
C ILE A 140 -17.50 21.40 26.94
N THR A 141 -17.44 22.73 26.83
CA THR A 141 -16.31 23.55 27.28
C THR A 141 -16.15 23.52 28.81
N ALA A 142 -17.25 23.54 29.56
CA ALA A 142 -17.24 23.37 31.00
C ALA A 142 -16.72 21.97 31.42
N TYR A 143 -17.13 20.91 30.71
CA TYR A 143 -16.55 19.57 30.87
C TYR A 143 -15.02 19.59 30.65
N GLU A 144 -14.51 20.24 29.59
CA GLU A 144 -13.07 20.33 29.31
C GLU A 144 -12.30 20.91 30.52
N LYS A 145 -12.80 22.02 31.10
CA LYS A 145 -12.22 22.65 32.30
C LYS A 145 -12.24 21.70 33.51
N LEU A 146 -13.35 21.01 33.76
CA LEU A 146 -13.46 20.06 34.87
C LEU A 146 -12.53 18.85 34.72
N PHE A 147 -12.34 18.32 33.51
CA PHE A 147 -11.38 17.24 33.26
C PHE A 147 -9.93 17.69 33.48
N ALA A 148 -9.59 18.94 33.14
CA ALA A 148 -8.28 19.51 33.46
C ALA A 148 -8.09 19.65 34.99
N GLN A 149 -9.10 20.16 35.70
CA GLN A 149 -9.10 20.24 37.16
C GLN A 149 -8.96 18.85 37.81
N LEU A 150 -9.67 17.84 37.28
CA LEU A 150 -9.59 16.45 37.77
C LEU A 150 -8.18 15.88 37.65
N GLN A 151 -7.51 16.11 36.52
CA GLN A 151 -6.13 15.67 36.31
C GLN A 151 -5.19 16.34 37.33
N THR A 152 -5.27 17.66 37.49
CA THR A 152 -4.41 18.42 38.41
C THR A 152 -4.62 18.00 39.86
N GLN A 153 -5.87 17.94 40.33
CA GLN A 153 -6.17 17.58 41.72
C GLN A 153 -5.85 16.11 42.01
N SER A 154 -6.16 15.20 41.08
CA SER A 154 -5.77 13.80 41.25
C SER A 154 -4.24 13.63 41.27
N GLN A 155 -3.50 14.42 40.51
CA GLN A 155 -2.03 14.38 40.53
C GLN A 155 -1.47 14.93 41.84
N ARG A 156 -2.07 16.00 42.37
CA ARG A 156 -1.73 16.56 43.69
C ARG A 156 -1.87 15.51 44.79
N LEU A 157 -3.01 14.81 44.83
CA LEU A 157 -3.25 13.69 45.74
C LEU A 157 -2.20 12.60 45.61
N GLN A 158 -1.92 12.14 44.38
CA GLN A 158 -0.89 11.12 44.16
C GLN A 158 0.49 11.58 44.66
N ASN A 159 0.87 12.82 44.38
CA ASN A 159 2.16 13.36 44.77
C ASN A 159 2.29 13.48 46.29
N GLN A 160 1.24 13.90 47.01
CA GLN A 160 1.23 13.93 48.47
C GLN A 160 1.35 12.53 49.06
N VAL A 161 0.57 11.56 48.55
CA VAL A 161 0.66 10.16 49.01
C VAL A 161 2.07 9.61 48.82
N LEU A 162 2.69 9.86 47.66
CA LEU A 162 4.07 9.43 47.38
C LEU A 162 5.11 10.13 48.28
N ARG A 163 4.90 11.40 48.65
CA ARG A 163 5.75 12.12 49.61
C ARG A 163 5.63 11.52 51.01
N MET A 164 4.41 11.26 51.49
CA MET A 164 4.14 10.72 52.83
C MET A 164 4.53 9.25 53.00
N GLY A 165 4.60 8.50 51.89
CA GLY A 165 5.12 7.13 51.86
C GLY A 165 6.54 7.01 51.31
N LYS A 166 7.30 8.11 51.29
CA LYS A 166 8.74 8.06 51.02
C LYS A 166 9.40 7.21 52.10
N GLN A 167 10.16 6.21 51.68
CA GLN A 167 10.91 5.30 52.56
C GLN A 167 12.39 5.32 52.17
N THR A 168 13.27 4.92 53.08
CA THR A 168 14.70 4.79 52.76
C THR A 168 14.91 3.77 51.64
N TYR A 169 15.68 4.18 50.64
CA TYR A 169 16.07 3.31 49.55
C TYR A 169 17.20 2.38 50.01
N LYS A 170 16.91 1.08 50.12
CA LYS A 170 17.91 0.07 50.46
C LYS A 170 18.59 -0.42 49.18
N ALA A 171 19.82 0.06 48.93
CA ALA A 171 20.57 -0.30 47.72
C ALA A 171 20.91 -1.80 47.66
N SER A 172 21.12 -2.44 48.81
CA SER A 172 21.37 -3.88 48.96
C SER A 172 20.15 -4.74 48.61
N ASP A 173 18.92 -4.23 48.81
CA ASP A 173 17.69 -4.97 48.53
C ASP A 173 17.39 -5.04 47.01
N PRO A 174 17.35 -6.24 46.41
CA PRO A 174 17.07 -6.40 44.98
C PRO A 174 15.68 -5.92 44.56
N HIS A 175 14.68 -6.00 45.43
CA HIS A 175 13.33 -5.55 45.15
C HIS A 175 13.26 -4.03 45.05
N HIS A 176 13.96 -3.29 45.91
CA HIS A 176 14.07 -1.83 45.84
C HIS A 176 14.72 -1.37 44.52
N ARG A 177 15.79 -2.05 44.08
CA ARG A 177 16.48 -1.73 42.81
C ARG A 177 15.56 -1.91 41.61
N VAL A 178 14.83 -3.03 41.55
CA VAL A 178 13.92 -3.35 40.43
C VAL A 178 12.70 -2.42 40.44
N GLU A 179 12.09 -2.21 41.60
CA GLU A 179 10.92 -1.35 41.77
C GLU A 179 11.19 0.08 41.31
N ARG A 180 12.32 0.66 41.73
CA ARG A 180 12.71 2.03 41.37
C ARG A 180 12.75 2.22 39.86
N LYS A 181 13.41 1.29 39.16
CA LYS A 181 13.55 1.32 37.69
C LYS A 181 12.20 1.12 36.98
N MET A 182 11.34 0.23 37.49
CA MET A 182 9.98 0.07 36.95
C MET A 182 9.16 1.35 37.12
N ARG A 183 9.27 2.01 38.28
CA ARG A 183 8.57 3.26 38.58
C ARG A 183 9.06 4.41 37.71
N GLU A 184 10.36 4.49 37.39
CA GLU A 184 10.90 5.48 36.45
C GLU A 184 10.29 5.34 35.05
N LEU A 185 10.10 4.11 34.56
CA LEU A 185 9.42 3.86 33.28
C LEU A 185 7.95 4.31 33.33
N LEU A 186 7.23 4.02 34.42
CA LEU A 186 5.85 4.47 34.60
C LEU A 186 5.74 6.00 34.64
N ARG A 187 6.64 6.67 35.37
CA ARG A 187 6.72 8.15 35.41
C ARG A 187 6.99 8.74 34.02
N ALA A 188 7.81 8.10 33.21
CA ALA A 188 8.02 8.52 31.82
C ALA A 188 6.74 8.42 30.98
N GLU A 189 5.95 7.36 31.15
CA GLU A 189 4.64 7.23 30.50
C GLU A 189 3.63 8.26 31.02
N ASP A 190 3.60 8.53 32.32
CA ASP A 190 2.71 9.53 32.94
C ASP A 190 3.01 10.95 32.44
N ARG A 191 4.29 11.35 32.38
CA ARG A 191 4.69 12.65 31.80
C ARG A 191 4.21 12.80 30.36
N PHE A 192 4.28 11.72 29.58
CA PHE A 192 3.68 11.74 28.25
C PHE A 192 2.15 11.86 28.29
N GLN A 193 1.45 11.16 29.19
CA GLN A 193 -0.01 11.28 29.35
C GLN A 193 -0.48 12.67 29.79
N GLN A 194 0.34 13.41 30.54
CA GLN A 194 0.03 14.77 30.95
C GLN A 194 0.14 15.76 29.78
N LYS A 195 1.12 15.56 28.88
CA LYS A 195 1.35 16.39 27.69
C LYS A 195 0.26 16.26 26.62
N ILE A 196 -0.58 15.22 26.68
CA ILE A 196 -1.58 14.92 25.65
C ILE A 196 -3.03 15.07 26.16
N ALA A 197 -3.96 15.32 25.25
CA ALA A 197 -5.40 15.36 25.54
C ALA A 197 -6.17 14.39 24.65
N PHE A 198 -7.36 13.92 25.03
CA PHE A 198 -8.27 13.18 24.16
C PHE A 198 -8.99 14.16 23.20
N SER A 199 -9.28 13.75 21.97
CA SER A 199 -10.17 14.48 21.06
C SER A 199 -11.56 13.84 21.06
N LEU A 200 -12.63 14.63 21.20
CA LEU A 200 -14.00 14.12 21.23
C LEU A 200 -14.52 13.71 19.84
N GLU A 201 -14.01 14.33 18.76
CA GLU A 201 -14.38 14.03 17.37
C GLU A 201 -14.10 12.58 16.95
N THR A 202 -13.18 11.92 17.64
CA THR A 202 -12.75 10.58 17.28
C THR A 202 -12.48 9.77 18.52
N ILE A 203 -12.89 8.50 18.51
CA ILE A 203 -12.83 7.60 19.69
C ILE A 203 -11.45 7.57 20.37
N SER A 204 -10.37 7.84 19.60
CA SER A 204 -9.03 8.16 20.12
C SER A 204 -8.15 8.81 19.04
N PRO A 205 -7.89 10.11 19.18
CA PRO A 205 -6.56 10.67 19.02
C PRO A 205 -6.20 11.40 20.29
N GLN A 206 -4.98 11.16 20.73
CA GLN A 206 -4.32 12.11 21.59
C GLN A 206 -4.18 13.40 20.76
N ALA A 207 -4.93 14.45 21.09
CA ALA A 207 -4.73 15.80 20.59
C ALA A 207 -3.32 16.28 20.97
N ASN A 208 -2.73 17.12 20.12
CA ASN A 208 -1.41 17.72 20.28
C ASN A 208 -0.22 16.73 20.27
N VAL A 209 -0.41 15.51 19.73
CA VAL A 209 0.70 14.57 19.49
C VAL A 209 1.35 14.87 18.14
N ASN A 210 2.51 15.52 18.19
CA ASN A 210 3.36 15.77 17.04
C ASN A 210 4.55 14.77 16.98
N GLU A 211 5.31 14.83 15.89
CA GLU A 211 6.45 13.93 15.69
C GLU A 211 7.56 14.11 16.73
N ALA A 212 7.83 15.34 17.17
CA ALA A 212 8.85 15.64 18.18
C ALA A 212 8.51 14.97 19.53
N LEU A 213 7.26 15.08 19.97
CA LEU A 213 6.78 14.47 21.21
C LEU A 213 6.80 12.93 21.17
N LEU A 214 6.48 12.34 20.01
CA LEU A 214 6.57 10.89 19.82
C LEU A 214 8.01 10.41 19.85
N LYS A 215 8.93 11.15 19.20
CA LYS A 215 10.37 10.87 19.22
C LYS A 215 10.92 10.92 20.65
N GLU A 216 10.66 12.02 21.38
CA GLU A 216 11.04 12.19 22.79
C GLU A 216 10.56 10.99 23.62
N SER A 217 9.28 10.64 23.52
CA SER A 217 8.71 9.54 24.31
C SER A 217 9.32 8.17 23.98
N VAL A 218 9.60 7.88 22.71
CA VAL A 218 10.29 6.63 22.32
C VAL A 218 11.68 6.57 22.96
N GLN A 219 12.43 7.66 22.89
CA GLN A 219 13.78 7.75 23.47
C GLN A 219 13.75 7.55 24.98
N THR A 220 12.84 8.23 25.69
CA THR A 220 12.71 8.13 27.14
C THR A 220 12.29 6.71 27.56
N LEU A 221 11.30 6.12 26.90
CA LEU A 221 10.86 4.75 27.20
C LEU A 221 11.97 3.73 26.93
N GLU A 222 12.70 3.86 25.82
CA GLU A 222 13.81 2.98 25.49
C GLU A 222 14.97 3.10 26.49
N LYS A 223 15.29 4.32 26.95
CA LYS A 223 16.29 4.56 27.99
C LYS A 223 15.92 3.83 29.29
N HIS A 224 14.72 4.01 29.81
CA HIS A 224 14.30 3.35 31.05
C HIS A 224 14.14 1.84 30.89
N LEU A 225 13.71 1.37 29.72
CA LEU A 225 13.61 -0.06 29.44
C LEU A 225 14.98 -0.74 29.42
N LYS A 226 16.02 -0.09 28.87
CA LYS A 226 17.40 -0.60 28.88
C LYS A 226 18.02 -0.61 30.27
N ALA A 227 17.57 0.28 31.16
CA ALA A 227 18.06 0.33 32.54
C ALA A 227 17.54 -0.83 33.40
N LEU A 228 16.42 -1.46 33.00
CA LEU A 228 15.84 -2.62 33.71
C LEU A 228 16.72 -3.87 33.54
N PRO A 229 16.98 -4.65 34.61
CA PRO A 229 17.69 -5.93 34.50
C PRO A 229 17.03 -6.89 33.50
N THR A 230 17.82 -7.73 32.82
CA THR A 230 17.20 -8.83 32.08
C THR A 230 16.62 -9.87 33.04
N ILE A 231 15.76 -10.78 32.54
CA ILE A 231 15.16 -11.84 33.37
C ILE A 231 16.24 -12.69 34.08
N ASN A 232 17.39 -12.88 33.44
CA ASN A 232 18.48 -13.69 33.99
C ASN A 232 19.37 -12.90 34.98
N GLU A 233 19.45 -11.58 34.81
CA GLU A 233 20.24 -10.68 35.67
C GLU A 233 19.42 -10.16 36.86
N ALA A 234 18.09 -10.33 36.83
CA ALA A 234 17.20 -9.81 37.86
C ALA A 234 17.44 -10.56 39.18
N PRO A 235 17.91 -9.88 40.25
CA PRO A 235 18.29 -10.53 41.51
C PRO A 235 17.08 -10.81 42.41
N ILE A 236 15.92 -11.15 41.83
CA ILE A 236 14.65 -11.39 42.53
C ILE A 236 14.13 -12.80 42.18
N ARG A 237 13.45 -13.46 43.14
CA ARG A 237 12.95 -14.85 42.98
C ARG A 237 11.44 -14.95 43.25
N GLY A 238 10.87 -16.15 43.08
CA GLY A 238 9.47 -16.46 43.40
C GLY A 238 8.42 -15.77 42.54
N PHE A 239 7.28 -15.40 43.13
CA PHE A 239 6.18 -14.76 42.39
C PHE A 239 6.54 -13.36 41.84
N ALA A 240 7.46 -12.65 42.50
CA ALA A 240 7.91 -11.32 42.07
C ALA A 240 8.56 -11.35 40.68
N ILE A 241 9.42 -12.34 40.40
CA ILE A 241 10.07 -12.49 39.08
C ILE A 241 9.04 -12.78 37.97
N MET A 242 7.93 -13.47 38.26
CA MET A 242 6.86 -13.74 37.29
C MET A 242 6.12 -12.46 36.88
N SER A 243 5.73 -11.64 37.86
CA SER A 243 5.11 -10.32 37.61
C SER A 243 6.08 -9.36 36.91
N TYR A 244 7.36 -9.36 37.31
CA TYR A 244 8.40 -8.56 36.67
C TYR A 244 8.61 -8.95 35.20
N THR A 245 8.65 -10.25 34.93
CA THR A 245 8.77 -10.77 33.56
C THR A 245 7.59 -10.33 32.70
N SER A 246 6.38 -10.35 33.26
CA SER A 246 5.17 -9.89 32.57
C SER A 246 5.19 -8.38 32.34
N PHE A 247 5.68 -7.61 33.32
CA PHE A 247 5.93 -6.17 33.18
C PHE A 247 6.93 -5.87 32.05
N LEU A 248 8.08 -6.55 32.00
CA LEU A 248 9.08 -6.37 30.95
C LEU A 248 8.50 -6.62 29.55
N ARG A 249 7.68 -7.66 29.38
CA ARG A 249 7.00 -7.96 28.11
C ARG A 249 6.00 -6.87 27.74
N ALA A 250 5.23 -6.40 28.71
CA ALA A 250 4.27 -5.31 28.51
C ALA A 250 4.97 -3.99 28.16
N ALA A 251 6.10 -3.67 28.81
CA ALA A 251 6.88 -2.48 28.56
C ALA A 251 7.54 -2.48 27.17
N ASN A 252 8.06 -3.63 26.73
CA ASN A 252 8.51 -3.81 25.34
C ASN A 252 7.35 -3.61 24.35
N SER A 253 6.18 -4.16 24.64
CA SER A 253 4.98 -4.01 23.80
C SER A 253 4.49 -2.55 23.73
N LEU A 254 4.63 -1.81 24.83
CA LEU A 254 4.34 -0.37 24.90
C LEU A 254 5.32 0.42 24.04
N LEU A 255 6.63 0.16 24.14
CA LEU A 255 7.66 0.80 23.31
C LEU A 255 7.43 0.53 21.82
N GLU A 256 7.15 -0.71 21.43
CA GLU A 256 6.88 -1.07 20.03
C GLU A 256 5.58 -0.43 19.51
N SER A 257 4.55 -0.36 20.35
CA SER A 257 3.33 0.37 20.01
C SER A 257 3.60 1.87 19.83
N ARG A 258 4.50 2.44 20.64
CA ARG A 258 4.90 3.85 20.55
C ARG A 258 5.72 4.14 19.29
N ARG A 259 6.74 3.34 19.01
CA ARG A 259 7.56 3.41 17.78
C ARG A 259 6.69 3.38 16.54
N LYS A 260 5.69 2.51 16.54
CA LYS A 260 4.72 2.41 15.46
C LYS A 260 3.85 3.64 15.27
N LEU A 261 3.46 4.32 16.35
CA LEU A 261 2.76 5.61 16.28
C LEU A 261 3.67 6.67 15.65
N TRP A 262 4.94 6.72 16.06
CA TRP A 262 5.93 7.62 15.45
C TRP A 262 6.15 7.31 13.96
N ASP A 263 6.37 6.06 13.59
CA ASP A 263 6.56 5.66 12.20
C ASP A 263 5.34 6.04 11.31
N GLN A 264 4.16 6.17 11.90
CA GLN A 264 2.91 6.56 11.24
C GLN A 264 2.61 8.06 11.32
N SER A 265 3.46 8.88 11.95
CA SER A 265 3.20 10.31 12.18
C SER A 265 2.95 11.09 10.89
N THR A 266 3.55 10.65 9.78
CA THR A 266 3.37 11.22 8.44
C THR A 266 2.12 10.75 7.73
N ILE A 267 1.29 9.91 8.36
CA ILE A 267 0.04 9.38 7.80
C ILE A 267 -1.18 10.17 8.23
N THR A 268 -1.82 10.83 7.26
CA THR A 268 -3.05 11.63 7.40
C THR A 268 -4.28 10.84 7.86
N TYR A 269 -4.21 9.51 8.00
CA TYR A 269 -5.38 8.68 8.27
C TYR A 269 -5.32 7.82 9.54
N LYS A 270 -6.36 8.03 10.36
CA LYS A 270 -6.56 7.47 11.68
C LYS A 270 -6.82 5.95 11.67
N ASN A 271 -5.79 5.10 11.80
CA ASN A 271 -5.97 3.63 11.87
C ASN A 271 -6.37 3.11 13.27
N SER A 272 -7.60 2.57 13.43
CA SER A 272 -8.20 2.20 14.73
C SER A 272 -7.62 0.93 15.36
N ARG A 273 -7.09 0.00 14.57
CA ARG A 273 -6.71 -1.34 15.03
C ARG A 273 -5.46 -1.37 15.92
N TYR A 274 -4.55 -0.40 15.79
CA TYR A 274 -3.33 -0.31 16.60
C TYR A 274 -3.51 0.47 17.90
N ARG A 275 -4.59 1.25 17.99
CA ARG A 275 -4.96 2.01 19.18
C ARG A 275 -5.26 1.09 20.36
N SER A 276 -5.97 -0.01 20.10
CA SER A 276 -6.24 -1.06 21.08
C SER A 276 -4.94 -1.68 21.64
N SER A 277 -3.95 -1.96 20.80
CA SER A 277 -2.67 -2.54 21.25
C SER A 277 -1.91 -1.60 22.19
N TYR A 278 -1.87 -0.30 21.90
CA TYR A 278 -1.22 0.69 22.77
C TYR A 278 -1.91 0.79 24.13
N TYR A 279 -3.24 0.97 24.14
CA TYR A 279 -4.00 1.04 25.40
C TYR A 279 -3.90 -0.25 26.21
N SER A 280 -3.95 -1.41 25.55
CA SER A 280 -3.76 -2.72 26.19
C SER A 280 -2.37 -2.86 26.79
N SER A 281 -1.33 -2.46 26.06
CA SER A 281 0.07 -2.53 26.54
C SER A 281 0.26 -1.59 27.72
N ARG A 282 -0.25 -0.35 27.62
CA ARG A 282 -0.21 0.63 28.71
C ARG A 282 -0.88 0.06 29.96
N TYR A 283 -2.14 -0.36 29.86
CA TYR A 283 -2.86 -0.97 30.98
C TYR A 283 -2.09 -2.14 31.62
N SER A 284 -1.51 -3.01 30.78
CA SER A 284 -0.73 -4.16 31.23
C SER A 284 0.49 -3.75 32.06
N VAL A 285 1.20 -2.69 31.69
CA VAL A 285 2.39 -2.21 32.44
C VAL A 285 1.99 -1.78 33.87
N TYR A 286 0.93 -0.99 34.05
CA TYR A 286 0.45 -0.62 35.40
C TYR A 286 -0.07 -1.83 36.17
N SER A 287 -0.83 -2.72 35.51
CA SER A 287 -1.37 -3.93 36.13
C SER A 287 -0.26 -4.85 36.65
N TYR A 288 0.76 -5.12 35.85
CA TYR A 288 1.87 -5.98 36.26
C TYR A 288 2.79 -5.31 37.28
N PHE A 289 2.90 -3.98 37.29
CA PHE A 289 3.56 -3.27 38.39
C PHE A 289 2.80 -3.44 39.71
N LYS A 290 1.46 -3.32 39.69
CA LYS A 290 0.64 -3.57 40.87
C LYS A 290 0.84 -5.01 41.38
N GLN A 291 0.79 -6.00 40.49
CA GLN A 291 1.04 -7.39 40.85
C GLN A 291 2.45 -7.61 41.43
N TYR A 292 3.46 -6.92 40.89
CA TYR A 292 4.81 -6.95 41.45
C TYR A 292 4.84 -6.43 42.88
N VAL A 293 4.20 -5.28 43.14
CA VAL A 293 4.07 -4.72 44.50
C VAL A 293 3.32 -5.68 45.44
N ASP A 294 2.23 -6.30 44.97
CA ASP A 294 1.47 -7.29 45.75
C ASP A 294 2.31 -8.53 46.08
N ASN A 295 3.13 -9.01 45.13
CA ASN A 295 4.02 -10.15 45.33
C ASN A 295 5.20 -9.83 46.25
N CYS A 296 5.71 -8.59 46.26
CA CYS A 296 6.75 -8.16 47.19
C CYS A 296 6.31 -8.21 48.66
N ARG A 297 5.01 -8.03 48.94
CA ARG A 297 4.47 -8.15 50.32
C ARG A 297 4.70 -9.52 50.92
N ARG A 298 4.71 -10.58 50.10
CA ARG A 298 4.99 -11.96 50.55
C ARG A 298 6.43 -12.11 51.07
N ASN A 299 7.33 -11.23 50.65
CA ASN A 299 8.71 -11.16 51.11
C ASN A 299 8.90 -10.05 52.16
N GLN A 300 7.82 -9.57 52.79
CA GLN A 300 7.84 -8.47 53.76
C GLN A 300 8.44 -7.15 53.23
N VAL A 301 8.43 -6.96 51.90
CA VAL A 301 8.85 -5.72 51.25
C VAL A 301 7.61 -4.94 50.80
N TYR A 302 7.45 -3.74 51.34
CA TYR A 302 6.23 -2.95 51.17
C TYR A 302 6.49 -1.73 50.27
N PHE A 303 5.85 -1.73 49.09
CA PHE A 303 5.88 -0.59 48.15
C PHE A 303 4.51 0.04 47.95
N LEU A 304 4.47 1.31 47.55
CA LEU A 304 3.23 1.94 47.13
C LEU A 304 2.84 1.50 45.71
N TYR A 305 1.55 1.47 45.43
CA TYR A 305 1.04 1.31 44.07
C TYR A 305 1.44 2.49 43.16
N HIS A 306 1.07 2.38 41.90
CA HIS A 306 1.23 3.45 40.92
C HIS A 306 -0.12 3.70 40.26
N SER A 307 -0.69 4.88 40.48
CA SER A 307 -1.97 5.27 39.90
C SER A 307 -1.77 5.81 38.47
N GLN A 308 -2.77 5.66 37.62
CA GLN A 308 -2.73 6.22 36.27
C GLN A 308 -3.10 7.70 36.28
N VAL A 309 -2.46 8.48 35.40
CA VAL A 309 -2.89 9.85 35.10
C VAL A 309 -4.35 9.86 34.64
N ALA A 310 -5.18 10.71 35.26
CA ALA A 310 -6.55 10.95 34.81
C ALA A 310 -6.52 11.65 33.44
N PRO A 311 -7.31 11.21 32.46
CA PRO A 311 -7.27 11.79 31.13
C PRO A 311 -7.86 13.21 31.12
N ARG A 312 -7.38 14.07 30.22
CA ARG A 312 -8.06 15.31 29.83
C ARG A 312 -8.49 15.23 28.37
N PHE A 313 -9.37 16.10 27.92
CA PHE A 313 -9.72 16.22 26.49
C PHE A 313 -9.60 17.66 26.03
N SER A 314 -9.67 17.89 24.72
CA SER A 314 -9.79 19.23 24.17
C SER A 314 -10.82 19.29 23.04
N THR A 315 -11.62 20.35 23.06
CA THR A 315 -12.64 20.71 22.06
C THR A 315 -12.08 21.55 20.93
N GLN A 316 -10.96 22.26 21.17
CA GLN A 316 -10.27 22.97 20.11
C GLN A 316 -10.07 21.97 18.97
N ALA A 317 -10.55 22.34 17.79
CA ALA A 317 -10.08 21.69 16.58
C ALA A 317 -8.57 21.66 16.75
N LEU A 318 -8.00 20.45 16.74
CA LEU A 318 -6.57 20.31 16.45
C LEU A 318 -6.29 21.34 15.36
N PRO A 319 -5.17 22.08 15.37
CA PRO A 319 -4.73 22.66 14.12
C PRO A 319 -4.69 21.47 13.16
N THR A 320 -5.75 21.31 12.35
CA THR A 320 -5.65 20.76 11.04
C THR A 320 -4.51 21.59 10.53
N PRO A 321 -3.35 20.98 10.23
CA PRO A 321 -2.22 21.75 9.74
C PRO A 321 -2.82 22.76 8.77
N LYS A 322 -2.71 24.07 9.06
CA LYS A 322 -3.34 25.13 8.22
C LYS A 322 -2.88 24.97 6.76
N ASN A 323 -1.82 24.19 6.57
CA ASN A 323 -1.50 23.36 5.42
C ASN A 323 -2.51 22.22 5.20
N GLY A 324 -3.68 22.52 4.64
CA GLY A 324 -4.53 21.48 4.05
C GLY A 324 -3.67 20.62 3.13
N ASN A 325 -3.61 19.30 3.37
CA ASN A 325 -3.02 18.36 2.42
C ASN A 325 -1.67 18.79 1.80
N ILE A 326 -0.67 19.27 2.56
CA ILE A 326 0.69 19.25 1.99
C ILE A 326 1.11 17.78 2.01
N PRO A 327 1.18 17.09 0.86
CA PRO A 327 1.73 15.74 0.81
C PRO A 327 3.16 15.86 1.34
N PRO A 328 3.69 14.86 2.08
CA PRO A 328 5.10 14.89 2.45
C PRO A 328 5.92 15.20 1.20
N LYS A 329 6.78 16.24 1.29
CA LYS A 329 7.59 16.74 0.18
C LYS A 329 8.28 15.52 -0.46
N THR A 330 7.80 15.13 -1.63
CA THR A 330 8.28 13.90 -2.27
C THR A 330 9.51 14.28 -3.05
N ASN A 331 10.67 14.19 -2.41
CA ASN A 331 11.94 14.35 -3.09
C ASN A 331 12.18 13.09 -3.92
N THR A 332 12.41 13.26 -5.22
CA THR A 332 12.86 12.16 -6.08
C THR A 332 14.20 11.65 -5.55
N PHE A 333 14.30 10.35 -5.28
CA PHE A 333 15.54 9.72 -4.87
C PHE A 333 16.62 9.94 -5.92
N GLN A 334 17.72 10.52 -5.46
CA GLN A 334 19.00 10.58 -6.15
C GLN A 334 20.01 9.83 -5.28
N LYS A 335 20.73 8.88 -5.87
CA LYS A 335 21.74 8.09 -5.16
C LYS A 335 22.86 9.01 -4.72
N LYS A 336 23.08 9.13 -3.41
CA LYS A 336 24.25 9.80 -2.87
C LYS A 336 25.46 8.86 -2.94
N PRO A 337 26.67 9.37 -3.21
CA PRO A 337 27.88 8.56 -3.18
C PRO A 337 28.06 7.93 -1.80
N VAL A 338 28.62 6.71 -1.78
CA VAL A 338 28.93 5.97 -0.57
C VAL A 338 30.44 5.71 -0.62
N PRO A 339 31.21 6.08 0.42
CA PRO A 339 32.64 5.81 0.45
C PRO A 339 32.90 4.28 0.41
N PRO A 340 34.04 3.83 -0.14
CA PRO A 340 34.42 2.42 -0.10
C PRO A 340 34.56 1.95 1.36
N LEU A 341 34.31 0.66 1.60
CA LEU A 341 34.48 0.08 2.93
C LEU A 341 35.98 -0.09 3.23
N PRO A 342 36.54 0.58 4.25
CA PRO A 342 37.93 0.36 4.64
C PRO A 342 38.07 -0.98 5.37
N LEU A 343 39.08 -1.77 5.05
CA LEU A 343 39.36 -3.03 5.74
C LEU A 343 40.25 -2.77 6.95
N LEU A 344 39.62 -2.64 8.12
CA LEU A 344 40.34 -2.52 9.40
C LEU A 344 40.78 -3.91 9.89
N SER A 345 42.03 -4.02 10.37
CA SER A 345 42.51 -5.21 11.07
C SER A 345 41.99 -5.23 12.51
N HIS A 346 41.59 -6.40 13.01
CA HIS A 346 41.10 -6.59 14.38
C HIS A 346 41.81 -7.76 15.04
N ASN A 347 42.39 -7.54 16.22
CA ASN A 347 43.11 -8.58 16.97
C ASN A 347 42.22 -9.31 17.98
N GLN A 348 40.99 -8.83 18.19
CA GLN A 348 40.05 -9.37 19.17
C GLN A 348 38.73 -9.77 18.51
N PRO A 349 38.06 -10.84 18.97
CA PRO A 349 36.77 -11.23 18.43
C PRO A 349 35.72 -10.11 18.55
N ILE A 350 34.74 -10.12 17.64
CA ILE A 350 33.71 -9.09 17.57
C ILE A 350 32.99 -8.90 18.91
N SER A 351 33.03 -7.68 19.44
CA SER A 351 32.34 -7.37 20.70
C SER A 351 30.82 -7.40 20.55
N LEU A 352 30.10 -7.71 21.64
CA LEU A 352 28.64 -7.68 21.67
C LEU A 352 28.07 -6.30 21.31
N LYS A 353 28.80 -5.22 21.63
CA LYS A 353 28.43 -3.85 21.30
C LYS A 353 28.43 -3.62 19.78
N VAL A 354 29.52 -3.99 19.10
CA VAL A 354 29.68 -3.89 17.64
C VAL A 354 28.65 -4.79 16.94
N LEU A 355 28.53 -6.04 17.36
CA LEU A 355 27.57 -6.97 16.77
C LEU A 355 26.12 -6.51 16.96
N SER A 356 25.78 -5.95 18.13
CA SER A 356 24.46 -5.35 18.35
C SER A 356 24.20 -4.17 17.42
N ALA A 357 25.22 -3.35 17.12
CA ALA A 357 25.10 -2.26 16.18
C ALA A 357 24.84 -2.78 14.76
N LEU A 358 25.62 -3.76 14.27
CA LEU A 358 25.40 -4.40 12.97
C LEU A 358 24.00 -5.04 12.87
N ASN A 359 23.55 -5.71 13.93
CA ASN A 359 22.21 -6.31 13.99
C ASN A 359 21.08 -5.26 13.96
N ASN A 360 21.30 -4.02 14.42
CA ASN A 360 20.30 -2.95 14.28
C ASN A 360 20.08 -2.58 12.81
N TYR A 361 21.12 -2.58 11.97
CA TYR A 361 20.98 -2.38 10.52
C TYR A 361 20.11 -3.48 9.91
N VAL A 362 20.45 -4.74 10.22
CA VAL A 362 19.68 -5.91 9.73
C VAL A 362 18.22 -5.85 10.18
N GLU A 363 17.95 -5.49 11.43
CA GLU A 363 16.59 -5.32 11.96
C GLU A 363 15.81 -4.22 11.21
N CYS A 364 16.43 -3.05 11.02
CA CYS A 364 15.82 -1.94 10.30
C CYS A 364 15.43 -2.36 8.87
N ILE A 365 16.36 -2.98 8.15
CA ILE A 365 16.11 -3.50 6.79
C ILE A 365 15.04 -4.58 6.76
N ASN A 366 15.06 -5.52 7.71
CA ASN A 366 14.03 -6.56 7.80
C ASN A 366 12.64 -5.97 8.01
N HIS A 367 12.52 -4.92 8.82
CA HIS A 367 11.27 -4.19 8.99
C HIS A 367 10.86 -3.48 7.69
N SER A 368 11.79 -2.80 7.01
CA SER A 368 11.55 -2.16 5.71
C SER A 368 11.10 -3.16 4.63
N ILE A 369 11.74 -4.33 4.53
CA ILE A 369 11.35 -5.41 3.62
C ILE A 369 9.95 -5.93 3.92
N ASN A 370 9.62 -6.15 5.20
CA ASN A 370 8.26 -6.57 5.57
C ASN A 370 7.20 -5.51 5.15
N ARG A 371 7.52 -4.22 5.19
CA ARG A 371 6.63 -3.14 4.73
C ARG A 371 6.51 -3.15 3.22
N ASN A 372 7.63 -3.19 2.51
CA ASN A 372 7.70 -3.30 1.05
C ASN A 372 6.93 -4.53 0.54
N ASN A 373 7.08 -5.68 1.17
CA ASN A 373 6.37 -6.91 0.84
C ASN A 373 4.83 -6.77 0.96
N ARG A 374 4.34 -5.99 1.93
CA ARG A 374 2.91 -5.67 2.06
C ARG A 374 2.46 -4.65 1.01
N LEU A 375 3.34 -3.71 0.69
CA LEU A 375 3.12 -2.72 -0.35
C LEU A 375 2.95 -3.41 -1.72
N VAL A 376 3.85 -4.32 -2.13
CA VAL A 376 3.78 -5.07 -3.41
C VAL A 376 2.37 -5.59 -3.69
N SER A 377 1.73 -6.24 -2.70
CA SER A 377 0.39 -6.81 -2.86
C SER A 377 -0.69 -5.75 -3.12
N THR A 378 -0.52 -4.55 -2.57
CA THR A 378 -1.41 -3.41 -2.80
C THR A 378 -1.18 -2.82 -4.18
N ILE A 379 0.08 -2.70 -4.61
CA ILE A 379 0.45 -2.20 -5.93
C ILE A 379 -0.08 -3.10 -7.04
N VAL A 380 0.17 -4.42 -6.95
CA VAL A 380 -0.30 -5.40 -7.94
C VAL A 380 -1.83 -5.43 -8.01
N ARG A 381 -2.53 -5.31 -6.86
CA ARG A 381 -4.01 -5.24 -6.85
C ARG A 381 -4.52 -3.99 -7.53
N HIS A 382 -3.85 -2.85 -7.32
CA HIS A 382 -4.19 -1.58 -7.97
C HIS A 382 -4.03 -1.69 -9.50
N ASP A 383 -2.89 -2.18 -9.98
CA ASP A 383 -2.65 -2.42 -11.41
C ASP A 383 -3.70 -3.33 -12.04
N LYS A 384 -4.02 -4.46 -11.39
CA LYS A 384 -5.10 -5.37 -11.83
C LYS A 384 -6.47 -4.68 -11.91
N THR A 385 -6.74 -3.74 -11.00
CA THR A 385 -8.00 -2.98 -10.99
C THR A 385 -8.03 -1.99 -12.16
N VAL A 386 -6.93 -1.28 -12.41
CA VAL A 386 -6.77 -0.38 -13.56
C VAL A 386 -7.01 -1.12 -14.87
N LYS A 387 -6.28 -2.23 -15.10
CA LYS A 387 -6.43 -3.06 -16.31
C LYS A 387 -7.85 -3.59 -16.50
N ARG A 388 -8.53 -3.96 -15.40
CA ARG A 388 -9.93 -4.40 -15.45
C ARG A 388 -10.88 -3.29 -15.89
N ILE A 389 -10.67 -2.07 -15.42
CA ILE A 389 -11.50 -0.92 -15.80
C ILE A 389 -11.28 -0.56 -17.27
N GLU A 390 -10.03 -0.57 -17.73
CA GLU A 390 -9.69 -0.33 -19.14
C GLU A 390 -10.35 -1.37 -20.06
N ALA A 391 -10.28 -2.65 -19.70
CA ALA A 391 -10.95 -3.72 -20.44
C ALA A 391 -12.49 -3.56 -20.46
N GLN A 392 -13.11 -3.15 -19.34
CA GLN A 392 -14.55 -2.89 -19.28
C GLN A 392 -14.96 -1.70 -20.14
N LYS A 393 -14.17 -0.63 -20.18
CA LYS A 393 -14.42 0.53 -21.06
C LYS A 393 -14.32 0.15 -22.53
N LYS A 394 -13.35 -0.69 -22.90
CA LYS A 394 -13.22 -1.20 -24.27
C LYS A 394 -14.44 -2.04 -24.67
N GLU A 395 -14.86 -2.99 -23.82
CA GLU A 395 -16.06 -3.81 -24.03
C GLU A 395 -17.35 -2.97 -24.17
N GLN A 396 -17.46 -1.85 -23.43
CA GLN A 396 -18.60 -0.92 -23.54
C GLN A 396 -18.57 -0.09 -24.84
N ALA A 397 -17.38 0.27 -25.33
CA ALA A 397 -17.25 0.96 -26.60
C ALA A 397 -17.60 0.05 -27.79
N ASP A 398 -17.27 -1.24 -27.68
CA ASP A 398 -17.47 -2.24 -28.73
C ASP A 398 -18.93 -2.76 -28.80
N ASN A 399 -19.65 -2.83 -27.67
CA ASN A 399 -21.06 -3.28 -27.63
C ASN A 399 -22.04 -2.09 -27.61
N LYS A 400 -22.61 -1.73 -28.77
CA LYS A 400 -23.70 -0.72 -28.88
C LYS A 400 -25.00 -1.09 -28.15
N LYS A 401 -25.19 -2.35 -27.69
CA LYS A 401 -26.37 -2.78 -26.91
C LYS A 401 -25.95 -3.34 -25.54
N LEU A 402 -26.39 -2.69 -24.47
CA LEU A 402 -26.24 -3.18 -23.10
C LEU A 402 -27.12 -4.44 -22.90
N PRO A 403 -26.61 -5.55 -22.33
CA PRO A 403 -27.43 -6.72 -22.05
C PRO A 403 -28.55 -6.35 -21.05
N VAL A 404 -29.79 -6.64 -21.44
CA VAL A 404 -31.00 -6.36 -20.67
C VAL A 404 -31.19 -7.45 -19.61
N ASN A 405 -31.62 -7.08 -18.41
CA ASN A 405 -32.00 -8.06 -17.40
C ASN A 405 -33.26 -8.82 -17.87
N PRO A 406 -33.22 -10.15 -18.04
CA PRO A 406 -34.37 -10.91 -18.55
C PRO A 406 -35.64 -10.77 -17.71
N ARG A 407 -35.50 -10.55 -16.39
CA ARG A 407 -36.65 -10.45 -15.47
C ARG A 407 -37.24 -9.05 -15.36
N THR A 408 -36.43 -8.00 -15.50
CA THR A 408 -36.88 -6.64 -15.21
C THR A 408 -36.99 -5.76 -16.46
N LYS A 409 -36.61 -6.29 -17.64
CA LYS A 409 -36.47 -5.57 -18.92
C LYS A 409 -35.64 -4.27 -18.83
N ARG A 410 -34.92 -4.04 -17.72
CA ARG A 410 -34.05 -2.87 -17.51
C ARG A 410 -32.64 -3.17 -18.01
N PRO A 411 -31.96 -2.22 -18.68
CA PRO A 411 -30.55 -2.37 -19.03
C PRO A 411 -29.71 -2.59 -17.75
N ARG A 412 -28.89 -3.64 -17.72
CA ARG A 412 -27.97 -3.85 -16.59
C ARG A 412 -26.93 -2.72 -16.61
N LYS A 413 -27.06 -1.74 -15.70
CA LYS A 413 -25.99 -0.78 -15.42
C LYS A 413 -24.77 -1.56 -14.92
N LYS A 414 -23.80 -1.87 -15.79
CA LYS A 414 -22.49 -2.39 -15.39
C LYS A 414 -21.75 -1.24 -14.69
N TYR A 415 -21.94 -1.09 -13.38
CA TYR A 415 -21.20 -0.11 -12.60
C TYR A 415 -19.70 -0.39 -12.70
N ILE A 416 -18.94 0.54 -13.29
CA ILE A 416 -17.48 0.49 -13.29
C ILE A 416 -17.02 0.88 -11.89
N TYR A 417 -16.51 -0.10 -11.14
CA TYR A 417 -15.96 0.13 -9.81
C TYR A 417 -14.54 0.69 -9.94
N TYR A 418 -14.41 1.99 -9.71
CA TYR A 418 -13.12 2.68 -9.71
C TYR A 418 -12.26 2.31 -8.50
N PRO A 419 -10.92 2.41 -8.61
CA PRO A 419 -10.02 2.05 -7.53
C PRO A 419 -10.25 2.96 -6.33
N ARG A 420 -10.37 2.36 -5.14
CA ARG A 420 -10.39 3.10 -3.87
C ARG A 420 -8.97 3.50 -3.46
N TYR A 421 -8.85 4.43 -2.52
CA TYR A 421 -7.58 4.96 -1.97
C TYR A 421 -6.47 3.90 -1.84
N PHE A 422 -5.36 4.15 -2.54
CA PHE A 422 -4.15 3.34 -2.61
C PHE A 422 -3.35 3.36 -1.29
N THR A 423 -2.78 2.25 -0.85
CA THR A 423 -1.74 2.19 0.23
C THR A 423 -1.93 3.09 1.46
N ARG A 424 -3.18 3.29 1.94
CA ARG A 424 -3.55 4.20 3.06
C ARG A 424 -2.76 3.99 4.38
N ASN A 425 -2.03 2.88 4.50
CA ASN A 425 -1.32 2.46 5.70
C ASN A 425 0.16 2.13 5.45
N TYR A 426 0.73 2.53 4.30
CA TYR A 426 2.14 2.32 4.04
C TYR A 426 2.99 3.43 4.67
N TYR A 427 4.06 3.02 5.37
CA TYR A 427 5.05 3.88 6.01
C TYR A 427 6.35 3.09 6.17
N TYR A 428 7.45 3.81 6.34
CA TYR A 428 8.76 3.24 6.64
C TYR A 428 9.08 3.34 8.14
N PRO A 429 9.94 2.46 8.68
CA PRO A 429 10.19 2.37 10.12
C PRO A 429 11.18 3.46 10.61
N LYS A 430 10.77 4.73 10.60
CA LYS A 430 11.55 5.90 11.07
C LYS A 430 12.28 5.66 12.39
N SER A 431 11.58 5.10 13.36
CA SER A 431 12.11 4.81 14.69
C SER A 431 13.30 3.85 14.67
N LEU A 432 13.33 2.91 13.70
CA LEU A 432 14.46 1.99 13.54
C LEU A 432 15.63 2.62 12.79
N PHE A 433 15.38 3.53 11.85
CA PHE A 433 16.46 4.35 11.25
C PHE A 433 17.14 5.19 12.32
N TYR A 434 16.35 5.82 13.20
CA TYR A 434 16.89 6.53 14.36
C TYR A 434 17.66 5.60 15.31
N LYS A 435 17.13 4.39 15.61
CA LYS A 435 17.83 3.38 16.42
C LYS A 435 19.17 2.98 15.80
N VAL A 436 19.24 2.86 14.47
CA VAL A 436 20.48 2.57 13.73
C VAL A 436 21.46 3.72 13.90
N GLN A 437 21.03 4.97 13.70
CA GLN A 437 21.88 6.15 13.86
C GLN A 437 22.47 6.28 15.28
N GLN A 438 21.69 5.97 16.32
CA GLN A 438 22.19 5.97 17.69
C GLN A 438 23.09 4.76 17.97
N GLY A 439 22.72 3.59 17.46
CA GLY A 439 23.48 2.36 17.63
C GLY A 439 24.82 2.35 16.89
N SER A 440 24.92 3.11 15.79
CA SER A 440 26.11 3.15 14.93
C SER A 440 27.32 3.77 15.61
N GLN A 441 27.11 4.61 16.64
CA GLN A 441 28.18 5.19 17.46
C GLN A 441 29.03 4.12 18.18
N LYS A 442 28.55 2.88 18.25
CA LYS A 442 29.27 1.74 18.82
C LYS A 442 30.17 1.02 17.81
N LEU A 443 30.19 1.48 16.56
CA LEU A 443 31.08 0.97 15.52
C LEU A 443 32.31 1.87 15.41
N PRO A 444 33.46 1.34 14.95
CA PRO A 444 34.54 2.17 14.44
C PRO A 444 34.03 3.23 13.45
N GLN A 445 34.53 4.46 13.56
CA GLN A 445 34.05 5.61 12.77
C GLN A 445 34.07 5.34 11.26
N ALA A 446 35.10 4.66 10.78
CA ALA A 446 35.26 4.30 9.37
C ALA A 446 34.12 3.40 8.86
N TYR A 447 33.69 2.41 9.64
CA TYR A 447 32.52 1.57 9.32
C TYR A 447 31.20 2.34 9.45
N GLN A 448 31.10 3.21 10.46
CA GLN A 448 29.91 4.03 10.69
C GLN A 448 29.59 4.91 9.47
N LEU A 449 30.58 5.59 8.89
CA LEU A 449 30.41 6.46 7.73
C LEU A 449 29.79 5.72 6.55
N VAL A 450 30.34 4.56 6.20
CA VAL A 450 29.91 3.73 5.06
C VAL A 450 28.49 3.20 5.29
N LEU A 451 28.26 2.53 6.42
CA LEU A 451 26.97 1.90 6.69
C LEU A 451 25.85 2.94 6.86
N ASN A 452 26.14 4.10 7.46
CA ASN A 452 25.15 5.17 7.58
C ASN A 452 24.83 5.83 6.23
N ALA A 453 25.82 6.02 5.35
CA ALA A 453 25.57 6.51 3.99
C ALA A 453 24.69 5.53 3.20
N GLN A 454 24.95 4.22 3.30
CA GLN A 454 24.10 3.19 2.70
C GLN A 454 22.67 3.22 3.27
N MET A 455 22.53 3.33 4.59
CA MET A 455 21.22 3.43 5.23
C MET A 455 20.47 4.71 4.85
N GLN A 456 21.16 5.83 4.69
CA GLN A 456 20.54 7.08 4.26
C GLN A 456 19.97 6.96 2.85
N ASN A 457 20.70 6.34 1.92
CA ASN A 457 20.18 6.05 0.59
C ASN A 457 18.92 5.17 0.65
N ILE A 458 18.94 4.12 1.48
CA ILE A 458 17.77 3.26 1.69
C ILE A 458 16.59 4.03 2.30
N GLN A 459 16.85 4.91 3.27
CA GLN A 459 15.83 5.78 3.87
C GLN A 459 15.18 6.67 2.81
N ASN A 460 15.99 7.35 1.99
CA ASN A 460 15.51 8.25 0.95
C ASN A 460 14.63 7.51 -0.08
N ILE A 461 14.98 6.28 -0.46
CA ILE A 461 14.15 5.43 -1.32
C ILE A 461 12.78 5.18 -0.68
N LEU A 462 12.76 4.79 0.59
CA LEU A 462 11.51 4.49 1.30
C LEU A 462 10.65 5.74 1.51
N GLU A 463 11.27 6.90 1.73
CA GLU A 463 10.59 8.19 1.81
C GLU A 463 9.92 8.56 0.48
N GLU A 464 10.61 8.39 -0.65
CA GLU A 464 10.00 8.58 -1.97
C GLU A 464 8.84 7.61 -2.18
N MET A 465 8.99 6.32 -1.82
CA MET A 465 7.92 5.32 -1.91
C MET A 465 6.67 5.72 -1.09
N VAL A 466 6.85 6.34 0.08
CA VAL A 466 5.74 6.89 0.86
C VAL A 466 5.10 8.08 0.12
N GLY A 467 5.91 9.02 -0.37
CA GLY A 467 5.44 10.19 -1.12
C GLY A 467 4.64 9.83 -2.38
N LEU A 468 5.12 8.87 -3.17
CA LEU A 468 4.39 8.32 -4.33
C LEU A 468 3.02 7.76 -3.95
N GLY A 469 2.90 7.18 -2.75
CA GLY A 469 1.64 6.65 -2.23
C GLY A 469 0.64 7.77 -1.96
N TYR A 470 1.10 8.90 -1.43
CA TYR A 470 0.28 10.10 -1.29
C TYR A 470 -0.15 10.68 -2.62
N GLN A 471 0.79 10.80 -3.56
CA GLN A 471 0.49 11.34 -4.89
C GLN A 471 -0.57 10.50 -5.60
N LEU A 472 -0.47 9.17 -5.52
CA LEU A 472 -1.46 8.26 -6.10
C LEU A 472 -2.80 8.37 -5.36
N ASN A 473 -2.81 8.46 -4.03
CA ASN A 473 -4.02 8.68 -3.26
C ASN A 473 -4.76 9.96 -3.63
N GLU A 474 -4.05 11.09 -3.70
CA GLU A 474 -4.63 12.38 -4.05
C GLU A 474 -5.13 12.37 -5.50
N TYR A 475 -4.39 11.73 -6.41
CA TYR A 475 -4.85 11.51 -7.78
C TYR A 475 -6.15 10.70 -7.84
N LEU A 476 -6.27 9.60 -7.09
CA LEU A 476 -7.50 8.79 -7.02
C LEU A 476 -8.64 9.55 -6.36
N LYS A 477 -8.35 10.33 -5.30
CA LYS A 477 -9.30 11.19 -4.58
C LYS A 477 -9.94 12.21 -5.51
N LYS A 478 -9.11 12.91 -6.30
CA LYS A 478 -9.54 13.92 -7.28
C LYS A 478 -10.11 13.31 -8.56
N ARG A 479 -10.22 11.98 -8.64
CA ARG A 479 -10.68 11.24 -9.83
C ARG A 479 -9.90 11.56 -11.10
N GLY A 480 -8.59 11.86 -10.98
CA GLY A 480 -7.76 12.23 -12.14
C GLY A 480 -7.70 11.17 -13.24
N TYR A 481 -7.98 9.91 -12.92
CA TYR A 481 -8.11 8.82 -13.89
C TYR A 481 -9.27 8.95 -14.87
N GLN A 482 -10.23 9.85 -14.61
CA GLN A 482 -11.31 10.14 -15.55
C GLN A 482 -10.81 10.96 -16.73
N THR A 483 -9.79 11.80 -16.52
CA THR A 483 -9.18 12.64 -17.55
C THR A 483 -8.05 11.87 -18.23
N ASP A 484 -6.99 11.52 -17.50
CA ASP A 484 -5.74 11.01 -18.08
C ASP A 484 -5.72 9.49 -18.36
N GLN A 485 -6.87 8.81 -18.25
CA GLN A 485 -6.99 7.36 -18.44
C GLN A 485 -5.93 6.53 -17.68
N PHE A 486 -5.70 6.84 -16.40
CA PHE A 486 -4.72 6.15 -15.55
C PHE A 486 -3.24 6.41 -15.92
N ALA A 487 -2.92 7.38 -16.78
CA ALA A 487 -1.54 7.68 -17.17
C ALA A 487 -0.64 7.99 -15.96
N LYS A 488 -1.05 8.90 -15.07
CA LYS A 488 -0.30 9.23 -13.85
C LYS A 488 -0.16 8.03 -12.91
N SER A 489 -1.23 7.22 -12.78
CA SER A 489 -1.17 5.98 -12.01
C SER A 489 -0.08 5.05 -12.56
N LYS A 490 -0.08 4.80 -13.88
CA LYS A 490 0.92 3.93 -14.53
C LYS A 490 2.35 4.46 -14.36
N GLN A 491 2.56 5.78 -14.44
CA GLN A 491 3.86 6.40 -14.20
C GLN A 491 4.35 6.16 -12.75
N ILE A 492 3.49 6.38 -11.76
CA ILE A 492 3.80 6.11 -10.35
C ILE A 492 4.12 4.64 -10.14
N LEU A 493 3.36 3.72 -10.75
CA LEU A 493 3.62 2.29 -10.69
C LEU A 493 4.99 1.90 -11.27
N LYS A 494 5.38 2.47 -12.42
CA LYS A 494 6.72 2.27 -13.01
C LYS A 494 7.82 2.77 -12.09
N ARG A 495 7.63 3.92 -11.43
CA ARG A 495 8.61 4.41 -10.46
C ARG A 495 8.71 3.52 -9.24
N TYR A 496 7.59 2.99 -8.73
CA TYR A 496 7.64 1.99 -7.67
C TYR A 496 8.53 0.81 -8.08
N GLN A 497 8.33 0.25 -9.28
CA GLN A 497 9.16 -0.86 -9.78
C GLN A 497 10.66 -0.52 -9.73
N TYR A 498 11.05 0.64 -10.26
CA TYR A 498 12.43 1.13 -10.16
C TYR A 498 12.93 1.23 -8.70
N LEU A 499 12.14 1.84 -7.80
CA LEU A 499 12.54 1.98 -6.40
C LEU A 499 12.64 0.64 -5.66
N PHE A 500 11.81 -0.35 -6.02
CA PHE A 500 11.92 -1.71 -5.48
C PHE A 500 13.23 -2.38 -5.91
N ASP A 501 13.62 -2.24 -7.18
CA ASP A 501 14.86 -2.81 -7.71
C ASP A 501 16.10 -2.13 -7.10
N ILE A 502 16.10 -0.80 -7.00
CA ILE A 502 17.20 -0.07 -6.37
C ILE A 502 17.26 -0.33 -4.86
N PHE A 503 16.11 -0.42 -4.18
CA PHE A 503 16.07 -0.81 -2.77
C PHE A 503 16.72 -2.17 -2.55
N ASP A 504 16.39 -3.16 -3.39
CA ASP A 504 16.97 -4.51 -3.34
C ASP A 504 18.49 -4.44 -3.54
N ALA A 505 18.97 -3.71 -4.55
CA ALA A 505 20.40 -3.53 -4.83
C ALA A 505 21.17 -2.85 -3.67
N GLN A 506 20.64 -1.75 -3.13
CA GLN A 506 21.24 -1.05 -1.98
C GLN A 506 21.29 -1.97 -0.75
N ARG A 507 20.24 -2.75 -0.53
CA ARG A 507 20.18 -3.71 0.56
C ARG A 507 21.19 -4.85 0.40
N ASN A 508 21.44 -5.34 -0.82
CA ASN A 508 22.47 -6.35 -1.07
C ASN A 508 23.87 -5.77 -0.81
N GLY A 509 24.14 -4.55 -1.25
CA GLY A 509 25.40 -3.85 -0.95
C GLY A 509 25.62 -3.64 0.55
N LEU A 510 24.57 -3.26 1.29
CA LEU A 510 24.64 -3.16 2.75
C LEU A 510 24.89 -4.54 3.41
N GLN A 511 24.22 -5.59 2.92
CA GLN A 511 24.42 -6.95 3.43
C GLN A 511 25.86 -7.42 3.23
N ALA A 512 26.42 -7.18 2.03
CA ALA A 512 27.80 -7.51 1.70
C ALA A 512 28.78 -6.80 2.65
N ASN A 513 28.63 -5.48 2.83
CA ASN A 513 29.49 -4.71 3.72
C ASN A 513 29.37 -5.14 5.19
N ILE A 514 28.14 -5.41 5.68
CA ILE A 514 27.95 -5.93 7.05
C ILE A 514 28.64 -7.29 7.22
N GLN A 515 28.59 -8.15 6.20
CA GLN A 515 29.24 -9.45 6.24
C GLN A 515 30.77 -9.31 6.18
N GLN A 516 31.30 -8.43 5.33
CA GLN A 516 32.73 -8.11 5.28
C GLN A 516 33.24 -7.58 6.62
N ILE A 517 32.53 -6.62 7.23
CA ILE A 517 32.85 -6.10 8.56
C ILE A 517 32.89 -7.25 9.58
N LYS A 518 31.91 -8.16 9.55
CA LYS A 518 31.88 -9.30 10.48
C LYS A 518 33.03 -10.27 10.26
N ASN A 519 33.42 -10.49 9.01
CA ASN A 519 34.51 -11.39 8.64
C ASN A 519 35.89 -10.81 8.95
N ALA A 520 36.01 -9.48 9.08
CA ALA A 520 37.25 -8.82 9.49
C ALA A 520 37.62 -9.05 10.96
N TYR A 521 36.70 -9.56 11.79
CA TYR A 521 36.99 -9.93 13.17
C TYR A 521 37.36 -11.41 13.30
N PRO A 522 38.35 -11.77 14.14
CA PRO A 522 38.67 -13.15 14.47
C PRO A 522 37.47 -13.94 15.02
N ILE A 523 37.50 -15.26 14.80
CA ILE A 523 36.49 -16.18 15.32
C ILE A 523 36.59 -16.23 16.84
N ASN A 524 35.45 -16.04 17.53
CA ASN A 524 35.38 -16.27 18.97
C ASN A 524 35.33 -17.77 19.26
N LYS A 525 36.47 -18.35 19.67
CA LYS A 525 36.58 -19.78 20.05
C LYS A 525 35.73 -20.17 21.26
N ASN A 526 35.43 -19.21 22.14
CA ASN A 526 34.65 -19.44 23.37
C ASN A 526 33.12 -19.27 23.16
N ALA A 527 32.67 -19.02 21.94
CA ALA A 527 31.25 -18.89 21.63
C ALA A 527 30.54 -20.25 21.75
N LEU A 528 29.42 -20.29 22.47
CA LEU A 528 28.61 -21.50 22.57
C LEU A 528 28.14 -21.98 21.18
N PRO A 529 28.20 -23.29 20.88
CA PRO A 529 27.84 -23.81 19.56
C PRO A 529 26.35 -23.59 19.27
N PRO A 530 25.96 -23.30 18.02
CA PRO A 530 24.56 -23.13 17.64
C PRO A 530 23.77 -24.40 17.97
N SER A 531 22.58 -24.25 18.54
CA SER A 531 21.68 -25.38 18.80
C SER A 531 21.35 -26.15 17.51
N ARG A 532 21.01 -27.43 17.62
CA ARG A 532 20.57 -28.26 16.49
C ARG A 532 19.46 -27.59 15.66
N ALA A 533 18.54 -26.89 16.32
CA ALA A 533 17.47 -26.14 15.66
C ALA A 533 17.99 -24.94 14.84
N GLN A 534 19.05 -24.26 15.32
CA GLN A 534 19.71 -23.16 14.59
C GLN A 534 20.51 -23.69 13.40
N GLN A 535 21.26 -24.78 13.58
CA GLN A 535 22.05 -25.41 12.52
C GLN A 535 21.14 -25.85 11.36
N MET A 536 20.05 -26.55 11.66
CA MET A 536 19.03 -26.95 10.68
C MET A 536 18.44 -25.76 9.92
N LEU A 537 18.07 -24.68 10.63
CA LEU A 537 17.56 -23.47 9.99
C LEU A 537 18.63 -22.80 9.11
N ASN A 538 19.88 -22.75 9.57
CA ASN A 538 20.97 -22.15 8.82
C ASN A 538 21.26 -22.93 7.54
N LYS A 539 21.37 -24.26 7.63
CA LYS A 539 21.59 -25.17 6.50
C LYS A 539 20.47 -25.04 5.45
N ALA A 540 19.21 -25.07 5.89
CA ALA A 540 18.06 -24.86 5.00
C ALA A 540 18.06 -23.48 4.31
N LEU A 541 18.54 -22.45 5.00
CA LEU A 541 18.68 -21.11 4.42
C LEU A 541 19.81 -21.06 3.38
N THR A 542 20.97 -21.64 3.68
CA THR A 542 22.12 -21.69 2.76
C THR A 542 21.78 -22.45 1.49
N LEU A 543 21.23 -23.66 1.61
CA LEU A 543 20.82 -24.46 0.44
C LEU A 543 19.64 -23.81 -0.31
N GLY A 544 18.83 -22.99 0.39
CA GLY A 544 17.70 -22.25 -0.20
C GLY A 544 18.10 -20.99 -0.97
N GLU A 545 19.30 -20.45 -0.80
CA GLU A 545 19.69 -19.16 -1.38
C GLU A 545 19.76 -19.19 -2.92
N PRO A 546 20.38 -20.19 -3.58
CA PRO A 546 20.36 -20.31 -5.04
C PRO A 546 18.93 -20.43 -5.60
N ILE A 547 18.06 -21.15 -4.91
CA ILE A 547 16.64 -21.30 -5.28
C ILE A 547 15.93 -19.94 -5.25
N MET A 548 16.20 -19.11 -4.24
CA MET A 548 15.62 -17.77 -4.15
C MET A 548 16.16 -16.82 -5.23
N LEU A 549 17.44 -16.96 -5.60
CA LEU A 549 18.04 -16.22 -6.73
C LEU A 549 17.40 -16.61 -8.06
N ALA A 550 17.21 -17.90 -8.31
CA ALA A 550 16.51 -18.39 -9.51
C ALA A 550 15.05 -17.90 -9.56
N ALA A 551 14.35 -17.98 -8.42
CA ALA A 551 12.99 -17.44 -8.28
C ALA A 551 12.93 -15.92 -8.55
N LYS A 552 13.94 -15.16 -8.12
CA LYS A 552 14.05 -13.73 -8.42
C LYS A 552 14.30 -13.48 -9.90
N GLY A 553 15.25 -14.19 -10.51
CA GLY A 553 15.54 -14.10 -11.94
C GLY A 553 14.32 -14.36 -12.80
N PHE A 554 13.56 -15.41 -12.46
CA PHE A 554 12.29 -15.72 -13.12
C PHE A 554 11.23 -14.62 -12.92
N MET A 555 11.04 -14.13 -11.70
CA MET A 555 10.08 -13.06 -11.43
C MET A 555 10.42 -11.74 -12.14
N GLN A 556 11.72 -11.51 -12.39
CA GLN A 556 12.24 -10.38 -13.16
C GLN A 556 12.27 -10.66 -14.68
N LYS A 557 11.84 -11.84 -15.13
CA LYS A 557 11.92 -12.31 -16.53
C LYS A 557 13.35 -12.34 -17.10
N LYS A 558 14.36 -12.39 -16.25
CA LYS A 558 15.78 -12.56 -16.64
C LYS A 558 16.13 -14.02 -16.96
N SER A 559 15.27 -14.95 -16.56
CA SER A 559 15.37 -16.38 -16.86
C SER A 559 13.98 -16.92 -17.18
N GLN A 560 13.91 -17.82 -18.16
CA GLN A 560 12.70 -18.56 -18.50
C GLN A 560 12.50 -19.78 -17.60
N ALA A 561 13.60 -20.41 -17.16
CA ALA A 561 13.55 -21.51 -16.22
C ALA A 561 13.46 -20.96 -14.79
N LEU A 562 12.41 -21.37 -14.07
CA LEU A 562 12.23 -20.99 -12.67
C LEU A 562 13.24 -21.68 -11.74
N LEU A 563 13.42 -22.99 -11.92
CA LEU A 563 14.30 -23.81 -11.09
C LEU A 563 14.70 -25.08 -11.86
N LYS A 564 16.00 -25.33 -11.98
CA LYS A 564 16.51 -26.63 -12.48
C LYS A 564 16.48 -27.66 -11.35
N GLN A 565 16.22 -28.91 -11.69
CA GLN A 565 16.14 -30.00 -10.71
C GLN A 565 17.46 -30.15 -9.92
N THR A 566 18.59 -30.07 -10.61
CA THR A 566 19.94 -30.09 -10.03
C THR A 566 20.18 -29.04 -8.96
N MET A 567 19.55 -27.87 -9.06
CA MET A 567 19.66 -26.81 -8.04
C MET A 567 18.83 -27.10 -6.79
N ALA A 568 17.76 -27.88 -6.91
CA ALA A 568 16.88 -28.24 -5.80
C ALA A 568 17.36 -29.48 -5.05
N THR A 569 18.04 -30.41 -5.74
CA THR A 569 18.50 -31.70 -5.20
C THR A 569 19.27 -31.57 -3.88
N PRO A 570 20.22 -30.63 -3.68
CA PRO A 570 20.94 -30.51 -2.42
C PRO A 570 20.03 -30.19 -1.22
N LEU A 571 19.02 -29.34 -1.42
CA LEU A 571 18.05 -29.01 -0.37
C LEU A 571 17.11 -30.18 -0.07
N ILE A 572 16.68 -30.90 -1.11
CA ILE A 572 15.71 -32.00 -0.96
C ILE A 572 16.36 -33.19 -0.25
N SER A 573 17.52 -33.63 -0.74
CA SER A 573 18.28 -34.76 -0.18
C SER A 573 18.63 -34.55 1.30
N GLU A 574 19.16 -33.39 1.67
CA GLU A 574 19.50 -33.03 3.06
C GLU A 574 18.31 -33.22 4.04
N PHE A 575 17.08 -33.07 3.56
CA PHE A 575 15.88 -33.04 4.40
C PHE A 575 14.85 -34.13 4.06
N ALA A 576 15.18 -35.12 3.23
CA ALA A 576 14.26 -36.20 2.84
C ALA A 576 13.92 -37.11 4.03
N ASP A 577 14.94 -37.59 4.76
CA ASP A 577 14.82 -38.67 5.76
C ASP A 577 15.00 -38.22 7.22
N VAL A 578 14.88 -36.91 7.49
CA VAL A 578 15.08 -36.37 8.84
C VAL A 578 13.94 -36.78 9.77
N LYS A 579 14.16 -37.81 10.59
CA LYS A 579 13.31 -38.20 11.73
C LYS A 579 13.53 -37.21 12.89
N ILE A 580 12.44 -36.66 13.44
CA ILE A 580 12.49 -35.75 14.59
C ILE A 580 11.77 -36.37 15.78
N ASP A 581 12.45 -36.44 16.93
CA ASP A 581 11.84 -36.79 18.21
C ASP A 581 10.70 -35.82 18.57
N TYR A 582 9.51 -36.39 18.80
CA TYR A 582 8.26 -35.68 19.04
C TYR A 582 7.95 -35.41 20.51
N SER A 583 8.90 -35.66 21.44
CA SER A 583 8.75 -35.40 22.87
C SER A 583 8.38 -33.94 23.23
N ARG A 584 7.74 -33.73 24.39
CA ARG A 584 7.35 -32.39 24.90
C ARG A 584 8.57 -31.45 25.03
N LYS A 585 9.74 -32.00 25.35
CA LYS A 585 11.03 -31.27 25.47
C LYS A 585 11.45 -30.61 24.13
N ASN A 586 11.05 -31.17 22.99
CA ASN A 586 11.48 -30.75 21.65
C ASN A 586 10.44 -29.91 20.85
N ARG A 587 9.45 -29.31 21.52
CA ARG A 587 8.36 -28.56 20.86
C ARG A 587 8.84 -27.43 19.94
N ARG A 588 9.95 -26.75 20.26
CA ARG A 588 10.53 -25.68 19.43
C ARG A 588 11.18 -26.22 18.16
N LEU A 589 11.94 -27.32 18.27
CA LEU A 589 12.56 -28.02 17.15
C LEU A 589 11.48 -28.51 16.17
N LYS A 590 10.41 -29.15 16.68
CA LYS A 590 9.22 -29.56 15.91
C LYS A 590 8.60 -28.40 15.13
N ARG A 591 8.40 -27.24 15.77
CA ARG A 591 7.83 -26.06 15.10
C ARG A 591 8.75 -25.55 14.00
N ASN A 592 10.06 -25.54 14.19
CA ASN A 592 11.02 -25.09 13.19
C ASN A 592 11.07 -26.05 12.00
N TRP A 593 11.12 -27.35 12.27
CA TRP A 593 11.11 -28.40 11.25
C TRP A 593 9.91 -28.32 10.32
N ARG A 594 8.69 -28.14 10.85
CA ARG A 594 7.49 -27.96 10.02
C ARG A 594 7.63 -26.83 8.99
N SER A 595 8.38 -25.77 9.32
CA SER A 595 8.64 -24.69 8.35
C SER A 595 9.70 -25.07 7.34
N VAL A 596 10.76 -25.78 7.75
CA VAL A 596 11.79 -26.31 6.83
C VAL A 596 11.14 -27.27 5.84
N LYS A 597 10.45 -28.31 6.33
CA LYS A 597 9.71 -29.27 5.50
C LYS A 597 8.75 -28.58 4.53
N SER A 598 8.02 -27.56 5.00
CA SER A 598 7.11 -26.82 4.12
C SER A 598 7.83 -26.07 3.00
N PHE A 599 9.04 -25.54 3.26
CA PHE A 599 9.88 -24.90 2.25
C PHE A 599 10.44 -25.93 1.26
N VAL A 600 11.01 -27.04 1.76
CA VAL A 600 11.54 -28.14 0.94
C VAL A 600 10.48 -28.68 -0.02
N GLN A 601 9.29 -29.01 0.48
CA GLN A 601 8.17 -29.50 -0.34
C GLN A 601 7.74 -28.51 -1.42
N ALA A 602 7.82 -27.20 -1.14
CA ALA A 602 7.48 -26.18 -2.13
C ALA A 602 8.56 -26.09 -3.22
N THR A 603 9.84 -26.20 -2.85
CA THR A 603 10.96 -26.27 -3.78
C THR A 603 10.89 -27.51 -4.66
N GLU A 604 10.75 -28.68 -4.03
CA GLU A 604 10.62 -29.98 -4.69
C GLU A 604 9.51 -29.95 -5.73
N SER A 605 8.33 -29.50 -5.31
CA SER A 605 7.19 -29.29 -6.20
C SER A 605 7.59 -28.51 -7.46
N ILE A 606 8.15 -27.31 -7.28
CA ILE A 606 8.54 -26.43 -8.39
C ILE A 606 9.61 -27.09 -9.28
N ALA A 607 10.58 -27.79 -8.69
CA ALA A 607 11.66 -28.47 -9.41
C ALA A 607 11.16 -29.65 -10.27
N HIS A 608 10.23 -30.45 -9.74
CA HIS A 608 9.62 -31.58 -10.44
C HIS A 608 8.59 -31.16 -11.49
N ALA A 609 8.29 -29.88 -11.61
CA ALA A 609 7.31 -29.40 -12.56
C ALA A 609 7.66 -29.75 -14.01
N GLN A 610 8.94 -29.87 -14.42
CA GLN A 610 9.42 -30.42 -15.72
C GLN A 610 8.44 -30.32 -16.93
N GLY A 611 7.79 -29.17 -17.19
CA GLY A 611 6.78 -29.03 -18.27
C GLY A 611 5.33 -29.41 -17.92
N LYS A 612 5.13 -30.19 -16.87
CA LYS A 612 3.87 -30.85 -16.47
C LYS A 612 2.78 -29.90 -15.94
N TYR A 613 3.11 -28.70 -15.44
CA TYR A 613 2.11 -27.72 -15.01
C TYR A 613 2.66 -26.28 -14.94
N ARG A 614 1.75 -25.30 -15.04
CA ARG A 614 2.04 -23.86 -15.05
C ARG A 614 2.55 -23.38 -13.68
N VAL A 615 3.64 -22.61 -13.66
CA VAL A 615 4.11 -21.96 -12.43
C VAL A 615 3.85 -20.46 -12.48
N SER A 616 2.95 -19.98 -11.63
CA SER A 616 2.61 -18.55 -11.59
C SER A 616 3.39 -17.75 -10.55
N ALA A 617 3.29 -16.43 -10.69
CA ALA A 617 3.80 -15.47 -9.71
C ALA A 617 3.35 -15.80 -8.27
N GLN A 618 2.12 -16.32 -8.10
CA GLN A 618 1.57 -16.61 -6.77
C GLN A 618 2.29 -17.79 -6.10
N THR A 619 2.62 -18.83 -6.86
CA THR A 619 3.40 -19.98 -6.39
C THR A 619 4.77 -19.53 -5.88
N ILE A 620 5.44 -18.67 -6.65
CA ILE A 620 6.73 -18.10 -6.27
C ILE A 620 6.59 -17.22 -5.03
N GLN A 621 5.57 -16.37 -4.95
CA GLN A 621 5.31 -15.55 -3.76
C GLN A 621 5.09 -16.39 -2.49
N GLY A 622 4.56 -17.62 -2.63
CA GLY A 622 4.51 -18.63 -1.58
C GLY A 622 5.89 -19.10 -1.14
N LEU A 623 6.81 -19.34 -2.08
CA LEU A 623 8.20 -19.69 -1.82
C LEU A 623 8.93 -18.61 -1.02
N TYR A 624 8.85 -17.34 -1.45
CA TYR A 624 9.41 -16.19 -0.70
C TYR A 624 8.87 -16.11 0.73
N TYR A 625 7.58 -16.39 0.94
CA TYR A 625 6.98 -16.38 2.28
C TYR A 625 7.57 -17.48 3.17
N LYS A 626 7.75 -18.70 2.63
CA LYS A 626 8.31 -19.83 3.37
C LYS A 626 9.77 -19.58 3.73
N TYR A 627 10.60 -19.16 2.78
CA TYR A 627 12.00 -18.81 3.03
C TYR A 627 12.15 -17.71 4.08
N ASN A 628 11.40 -16.60 3.96
CA ASN A 628 11.41 -15.53 4.96
C ASN A 628 10.90 -15.96 6.34
N THR A 629 10.07 -16.99 6.41
CA THR A 629 9.64 -17.57 7.69
C THR A 629 10.80 -18.29 8.37
N LEU A 630 11.65 -18.98 7.61
CA LEU A 630 12.89 -19.58 8.12
C LEU A 630 13.84 -18.51 8.66
N ILE A 631 14.05 -17.42 7.93
CA ILE A 631 14.89 -16.29 8.37
C ILE A 631 14.38 -15.69 9.69
N LYS A 632 13.06 -15.47 9.80
CA LYS A 632 12.46 -14.96 11.04
C LYS A 632 12.70 -15.90 12.21
N LYS A 633 12.52 -17.20 12.01
CA LYS A 633 12.77 -18.22 13.04
C LYS A 633 14.24 -18.28 13.43
N PHE A 634 15.15 -18.18 12.46
CA PHE A 634 16.59 -18.11 12.70
C PHE A 634 16.93 -16.87 13.53
N ASN A 635 16.51 -15.68 13.10
CA ASN A 635 16.75 -14.42 13.82
C ASN A 635 16.13 -14.39 15.23
N GLN A 636 15.00 -15.05 15.45
CA GLN A 636 14.38 -15.22 16.77
C GLN A 636 15.08 -16.26 17.65
N SER A 637 15.87 -17.16 17.05
CA SER A 637 16.65 -18.15 17.79
C SER A 637 18.00 -17.63 18.26
N ILE A 638 18.55 -16.62 17.59
CA ILE A 638 19.80 -15.97 17.99
C ILE A 638 19.61 -15.26 19.34
N LYS A 639 20.37 -15.70 20.35
CA LYS A 639 20.58 -14.97 21.60
C LYS A 639 21.97 -14.35 21.55
N VAL A 640 22.05 -13.09 21.13
CA VAL A 640 23.31 -12.36 20.82
C VAL A 640 24.32 -12.41 21.97
N VAL A 641 23.86 -12.33 23.23
CA VAL A 641 24.70 -12.38 24.45
C VAL A 641 25.42 -13.72 24.63
N ILE A 642 24.84 -14.81 24.09
CA ILE A 642 25.32 -16.19 24.27
C ILE A 642 26.07 -16.68 23.03
N GLN A 643 25.71 -16.16 21.85
CA GLN A 643 26.26 -16.54 20.56
C GLN A 643 26.42 -15.29 19.69
N PRO A 644 27.65 -14.82 19.41
CA PRO A 644 27.90 -13.62 18.63
C PRO A 644 27.67 -13.86 17.13
N THR A 645 26.39 -14.05 16.76
CA THR A 645 25.95 -14.34 15.40
C THR A 645 25.16 -13.17 14.80
N LEU A 646 25.43 -12.87 13.53
CA LEU A 646 24.67 -11.90 12.74
C LEU A 646 23.28 -12.45 12.42
N LYS A 647 22.27 -11.58 12.54
CA LYS A 647 20.93 -11.83 11.99
C LYS A 647 21.01 -11.85 10.46
N LYS A 648 20.15 -12.65 9.85
CA LYS A 648 20.00 -12.72 8.39
C LYS A 648 18.99 -11.69 7.88
N MET A 649 19.26 -11.09 6.72
CA MET A 649 18.33 -10.20 6.06
C MET A 649 17.24 -10.99 5.33
N LEU A 650 16.00 -10.49 5.34
CA LEU A 650 14.89 -11.04 4.60
C LEU A 650 15.13 -10.92 3.10
N TYR A 651 14.48 -11.81 2.35
CA TYR A 651 14.46 -11.78 0.90
C TYR A 651 13.22 -10.99 0.41
N PRO A 652 13.33 -9.92 -0.39
CA PRO A 652 12.22 -9.04 -0.72
C PRO A 652 11.42 -9.62 -1.87
N LYS A 653 10.12 -9.40 -1.86
CA LYS A 653 9.27 -9.78 -2.99
C LYS A 653 9.61 -8.90 -4.20
N VAL A 654 9.73 -9.53 -5.37
CA VAL A 654 9.84 -8.80 -6.64
C VAL A 654 8.50 -8.16 -6.97
N LEU A 655 8.52 -6.87 -7.30
CA LEU A 655 7.36 -6.16 -7.84
C LEU A 655 7.34 -6.37 -9.35
N SER A 656 6.29 -7.04 -9.84
CA SER A 656 6.05 -7.23 -11.27
C SER A 656 4.58 -7.01 -11.60
N PHE A 657 4.33 -6.30 -12.71
CA PHE A 657 2.99 -5.97 -13.22
C PHE A 657 2.53 -6.90 -14.34
N GLU A 658 3.47 -7.57 -14.98
CA GLU A 658 3.19 -8.46 -16.09
C GLU A 658 2.70 -9.80 -15.55
N LYS A 659 2.00 -10.57 -16.39
CA LYS A 659 1.75 -11.97 -16.06
C LYS A 659 3.13 -12.63 -15.96
N VAL A 660 3.50 -13.02 -14.74
CA VAL A 660 4.68 -13.83 -14.46
C VAL A 660 4.16 -15.25 -14.30
N GLY A 661 4.55 -16.09 -15.26
CA GLY A 661 4.22 -17.51 -15.29
C GLY A 661 4.26 -18.02 -16.71
N TYR A 662 4.73 -19.25 -16.84
CA TYR A 662 4.92 -19.93 -18.12
C TYR A 662 4.59 -21.41 -17.90
N THR A 663 4.00 -22.07 -18.91
CA THR A 663 3.98 -23.54 -18.99
C THR A 663 5.41 -23.93 -19.30
N PRO A 664 6.11 -24.71 -18.46
CA PRO A 664 7.51 -25.00 -18.73
C PRO A 664 7.64 -25.60 -20.13
N CYS A 665 8.70 -25.20 -20.84
CA CYS A 665 8.94 -25.53 -22.24
C CYS A 665 8.62 -27.01 -22.52
N ASP A 666 7.52 -27.22 -23.23
CA ASP A 666 7.10 -28.54 -23.65
C ASP A 666 7.86 -28.85 -24.94
N CYS A 667 9.17 -29.09 -24.85
CA CYS A 667 9.98 -29.48 -26.02
C CYS A 667 10.04 -31.01 -26.17
N GLY A 668 9.53 -31.76 -25.18
CA GLY A 668 9.60 -33.23 -25.12
C GLY A 668 8.74 -33.90 -26.19
N ASP A 669 7.53 -33.39 -26.48
CA ASP A 669 6.67 -33.99 -27.52
C ASP A 669 7.04 -33.54 -28.96
N ALA A 670 8.24 -33.02 -29.20
CA ALA A 670 8.68 -32.56 -30.53
C ALA A 670 8.73 -33.67 -31.60
N ASN A 671 8.49 -34.92 -31.20
CA ASN A 671 8.51 -36.10 -32.06
C ASN A 671 7.11 -36.57 -32.52
N GLU A 672 6.01 -36.04 -31.96
CA GLU A 672 4.65 -36.37 -32.43
C GLU A 672 4.22 -35.43 -33.58
N VAL A 673 4.08 -36.01 -34.78
CA VAL A 673 3.56 -35.31 -35.95
C VAL A 673 2.06 -35.09 -35.79
N VAL A 674 1.66 -33.90 -35.36
CA VAL A 674 0.28 -33.42 -35.34
C VAL A 674 0.01 -32.67 -36.65
N ASN A 675 -1.00 -33.08 -37.40
CA ASN A 675 -1.37 -32.36 -38.62
C ASN A 675 -2.27 -31.18 -38.24
N MET A 676 -1.68 -29.99 -38.13
CA MET A 676 -2.41 -28.79 -37.73
C MET A 676 -3.47 -28.34 -38.74
N ASN A 677 -3.40 -28.82 -39.99
CA ASN A 677 -4.26 -28.35 -41.08
C ASN A 677 -5.36 -29.34 -41.48
N SER A 678 -5.37 -30.57 -40.97
CA SER A 678 -6.31 -31.60 -41.41
C SER A 678 -6.57 -32.69 -40.36
N MET A 679 -7.79 -33.23 -40.36
CA MET A 679 -8.19 -34.43 -39.59
C MET A 679 -8.18 -35.72 -40.43
N GLN A 680 -7.65 -35.67 -41.66
CA GLN A 680 -7.61 -36.84 -42.55
C GLN A 680 -6.68 -37.94 -42.02
N GLY A 681 -7.13 -39.20 -42.08
CA GLY A 681 -6.38 -40.37 -41.58
C GLY A 681 -6.67 -40.75 -40.12
N PHE A 682 -7.54 -39.99 -39.43
CA PHE A 682 -7.97 -40.26 -38.06
C PHE A 682 -9.44 -40.66 -37.99
N ALA A 683 -9.83 -41.36 -36.92
CA ALA A 683 -11.22 -41.76 -36.68
C ALA A 683 -12.13 -40.52 -36.60
N HIS A 684 -13.42 -40.66 -36.93
CA HIS A 684 -14.37 -39.56 -36.80
C HIS A 684 -14.50 -39.14 -35.34
N ASN A 685 -14.46 -37.83 -35.10
CA ASN A 685 -14.46 -37.25 -33.78
C ASN A 685 -15.88 -37.15 -33.22
N ASN A 686 -16.08 -37.60 -31.99
CA ASN A 686 -17.26 -37.34 -31.17
C ASN A 686 -16.80 -36.67 -29.88
N LEU A 687 -16.60 -35.35 -29.94
CA LEU A 687 -15.97 -34.58 -28.87
C LEU A 687 -17.02 -33.96 -27.94
N MET A 688 -16.96 -34.33 -26.67
CA MET A 688 -17.69 -33.66 -25.59
C MET A 688 -16.78 -32.64 -24.91
N LEU A 689 -17.01 -31.37 -25.20
CA LEU A 689 -16.28 -30.26 -24.60
C LEU A 689 -16.91 -29.90 -23.26
N LEU A 690 -16.26 -30.30 -22.17
CA LEU A 690 -16.68 -29.97 -20.81
C LEU A 690 -15.90 -28.73 -20.33
N LEU A 691 -16.54 -27.56 -20.41
CA LEU A 691 -15.87 -26.27 -20.25
C LEU A 691 -16.22 -25.60 -18.93
N ASP A 692 -15.19 -25.31 -18.13
CA ASP A 692 -15.31 -24.51 -16.93
C ASP A 692 -15.56 -23.04 -17.31
N VAL A 693 -16.69 -22.50 -16.86
CA VAL A 693 -17.08 -21.10 -17.03
C VAL A 693 -17.17 -20.38 -15.70
N SER A 694 -16.51 -20.88 -14.64
CA SER A 694 -16.46 -20.22 -13.34
C SER A 694 -15.76 -18.86 -13.39
N GLY A 695 -15.92 -18.06 -12.32
CA GLY A 695 -15.33 -16.73 -12.24
C GLY A 695 -13.79 -16.69 -12.33
N SER A 696 -13.11 -17.80 -12.01
CA SER A 696 -11.65 -17.92 -12.07
C SER A 696 -11.13 -18.11 -13.50
N MET A 697 -11.92 -18.76 -14.37
CA MET A 697 -11.63 -18.94 -15.80
C MET A 697 -11.67 -17.66 -16.63
N LYS A 698 -12.04 -16.52 -16.03
CA LYS A 698 -12.22 -15.24 -16.74
C LYS A 698 -11.04 -14.83 -17.62
N ASN A 699 -9.81 -15.10 -17.20
CA ASN A 699 -8.61 -14.71 -17.95
C ASN A 699 -8.17 -15.76 -18.97
N GLU A 700 -8.67 -16.98 -18.86
CA GLU A 700 -8.23 -18.14 -19.64
C GLU A 700 -9.25 -18.51 -20.73
N LEU A 701 -10.54 -18.21 -20.49
CA LEU A 701 -11.64 -18.47 -21.41
C LEU A 701 -11.44 -17.86 -22.81
N PRO A 702 -10.92 -16.62 -23.00
CA PRO A 702 -10.68 -16.08 -24.35
C PRO A 702 -9.70 -16.94 -25.16
N MET A 703 -8.67 -17.46 -24.51
CA MET A 703 -7.67 -18.31 -25.15
C MET A 703 -8.24 -19.68 -25.50
N LEU A 704 -9.02 -20.27 -24.60
CA LEU A 704 -9.75 -21.51 -24.84
C LEU A 704 -10.70 -21.38 -26.04
N LYS A 705 -11.42 -20.24 -26.16
CA LYS A 705 -12.26 -19.96 -27.33
C LYS A 705 -11.46 -19.97 -28.63
N SER A 706 -10.31 -19.30 -28.67
CA SER A 706 -9.47 -19.27 -29.87
C SER A 706 -9.02 -20.67 -30.30
N ALA A 707 -8.60 -21.50 -29.34
CA ALA A 707 -8.21 -22.89 -29.60
C ALA A 707 -9.38 -23.72 -30.14
N LEU A 708 -10.56 -23.59 -29.53
CA LEU A 708 -11.78 -24.29 -29.96
C LEU A 708 -12.20 -23.87 -31.37
N LYS A 709 -12.17 -22.57 -31.70
CA LYS A 709 -12.48 -22.08 -33.04
C LYS A 709 -11.53 -22.66 -34.09
N TYR A 710 -10.24 -22.71 -33.75
CA TYR A 710 -9.25 -23.31 -34.63
C TYR A 710 -9.56 -24.79 -34.88
N LEU A 711 -9.83 -25.55 -33.82
CA LEU A 711 -10.22 -26.96 -33.93
C LEU A 711 -11.43 -27.13 -34.88
N VAL A 712 -12.50 -26.36 -34.67
CA VAL A 712 -13.72 -26.43 -35.50
C VAL A 712 -13.44 -26.12 -36.98
N ASN A 713 -12.49 -25.23 -37.28
CA ASN A 713 -12.14 -24.90 -38.66
C ASN A 713 -11.56 -26.09 -39.41
N ILE A 714 -10.76 -26.93 -38.74
CA ILE A 714 -10.08 -28.08 -39.36
C ILE A 714 -10.85 -29.41 -39.22
N MET A 715 -11.99 -29.42 -38.51
CA MET A 715 -12.88 -30.58 -38.41
C MET A 715 -13.60 -30.85 -39.73
N ARG A 716 -13.82 -32.14 -40.01
CA ARG A 716 -14.52 -32.65 -41.19
C ARG A 716 -16.04 -32.69 -40.96
N PRO A 717 -16.87 -32.68 -42.01
CA PRO A 717 -18.33 -32.72 -41.87
C PRO A 717 -18.87 -33.87 -41.01
N GLU A 718 -18.18 -35.01 -40.96
CA GLU A 718 -18.55 -36.21 -40.20
C GLU A 718 -18.25 -36.08 -38.70
N ASP A 719 -17.33 -35.18 -38.33
CA ASP A 719 -16.95 -34.95 -36.95
C ASP A 719 -18.07 -34.19 -36.21
N LYS A 720 -18.30 -34.54 -34.94
CA LYS A 720 -19.33 -33.96 -34.08
C LYS A 720 -18.74 -33.31 -32.82
N VAL A 721 -19.35 -32.19 -32.41
CA VAL A 721 -19.02 -31.47 -31.18
C VAL A 721 -20.27 -31.32 -30.32
N SER A 722 -20.13 -31.60 -29.03
CA SER A 722 -21.09 -31.26 -27.98
C SER A 722 -20.42 -30.34 -26.96
N VAL A 723 -21.16 -29.44 -26.33
CA VAL A 723 -20.61 -28.52 -25.32
C VAL A 723 -21.44 -28.57 -24.05
N VAL A 724 -20.82 -28.96 -22.94
CA VAL A 724 -21.35 -28.80 -21.58
C VAL A 724 -20.51 -27.73 -20.89
N VAL A 725 -21.19 -26.77 -20.26
CA VAL A 725 -20.54 -25.76 -19.43
C VAL A 725 -20.86 -25.99 -17.97
N PHE A 726 -19.90 -25.72 -17.08
CA PHE A 726 -20.15 -25.75 -15.65
C PHE A 726 -19.60 -24.51 -14.94
N GLY A 727 -20.42 -23.97 -14.05
CA GLY A 727 -20.09 -22.86 -13.15
C GLY A 727 -20.74 -23.14 -11.79
N SER A 728 -21.71 -22.31 -11.38
CA SER A 728 -22.56 -22.67 -10.22
C SER A 728 -23.42 -23.91 -10.49
N GLU A 729 -23.81 -24.10 -11.74
CA GLU A 729 -24.61 -25.22 -12.25
C GLU A 729 -23.95 -25.78 -13.52
N ALA A 730 -24.31 -27.00 -13.90
CA ALA A 730 -23.91 -27.62 -15.15
C ALA A 730 -25.05 -27.55 -16.17
N LYS A 731 -24.74 -27.18 -17.41
CA LYS A 731 -25.75 -27.02 -18.48
C LYS A 731 -25.18 -27.48 -19.82
N LEU A 732 -26.02 -28.18 -20.61
CA LEU A 732 -25.76 -28.40 -22.02
C LEU A 732 -25.94 -27.10 -22.80
N MET A 733 -24.88 -26.69 -23.49
CA MET A 733 -24.83 -25.47 -24.28
C MET A 733 -24.95 -25.72 -25.78
N LEU A 734 -24.42 -26.84 -26.24
CA LEU A 734 -24.53 -27.29 -27.62
C LEU A 734 -24.82 -28.79 -27.63
N ARG A 735 -25.95 -29.16 -28.24
CA ARG A 735 -26.27 -30.56 -28.55
C ARG A 735 -25.25 -31.13 -29.55
N PRO A 736 -25.07 -32.45 -29.65
CA PRO A 736 -24.18 -33.05 -30.64
C PRO A 736 -24.43 -32.51 -32.05
N THR A 737 -23.51 -31.67 -32.52
CA THR A 737 -23.65 -30.92 -33.77
C THR A 737 -22.52 -31.31 -34.71
N SER A 738 -22.87 -31.68 -35.95
CA SER A 738 -21.88 -31.97 -37.00
C SER A 738 -21.11 -30.70 -37.36
N ALA A 739 -19.81 -30.83 -37.63
CA ALA A 739 -18.97 -29.75 -38.11
C ALA A 739 -19.32 -29.29 -39.53
N LYS A 740 -20.32 -29.89 -40.21
CA LYS A 740 -21.01 -29.28 -41.36
C LYS A 740 -21.66 -27.94 -40.97
N TYR A 741 -22.17 -27.84 -39.75
CA TYR A 741 -22.85 -26.66 -39.21
C TYR A 741 -21.88 -25.75 -38.43
N LYS A 742 -20.71 -25.42 -39.01
CA LYS A 742 -19.63 -24.67 -38.32
C LYS A 742 -20.12 -23.38 -37.67
N ALA A 743 -21.00 -22.62 -38.34
CA ALA A 743 -21.53 -21.36 -37.83
C ALA A 743 -22.23 -21.52 -36.46
N GLN A 744 -23.00 -22.59 -36.28
CA GLN A 744 -23.71 -22.89 -35.03
C GLN A 744 -22.74 -23.21 -33.89
N ILE A 745 -21.69 -23.99 -34.19
CA ILE A 745 -20.64 -24.34 -33.22
C ILE A 745 -19.86 -23.08 -32.81
N MET A 746 -19.49 -22.24 -33.78
CA MET A 746 -18.81 -20.96 -33.54
C MET A 746 -19.62 -20.02 -32.64
N GLN A 747 -20.93 -19.92 -32.89
CA GLN A 747 -21.84 -19.11 -32.08
C GLN A 747 -21.93 -19.61 -30.64
N ALA A 748 -21.99 -20.94 -30.43
CA ALA A 748 -21.96 -21.52 -29.09
C ALA A 748 -20.64 -21.19 -28.35
N ILE A 749 -19.50 -21.27 -29.04
CA ILE A 749 -18.20 -20.88 -28.46
C ILE A 749 -18.17 -19.38 -28.11
N ASP A 750 -18.66 -18.52 -29.00
CA ASP A 750 -18.65 -17.07 -28.80
C ASP A 750 -19.50 -16.61 -27.61
N THR A 751 -20.58 -17.34 -27.33
CA THR A 751 -21.49 -17.01 -26.22
C THR A 751 -20.99 -17.43 -24.84
N LEU A 752 -19.91 -18.22 -24.73
CA LEU A 752 -19.33 -18.61 -23.43
C LEU A 752 -18.92 -17.39 -22.60
N LYS A 753 -19.32 -17.34 -21.33
CA LYS A 753 -19.03 -16.24 -20.40
C LYS A 753 -18.71 -16.77 -19.01
N SER A 754 -17.68 -16.21 -18.38
CA SER A 754 -17.28 -16.60 -17.02
C SER A 754 -18.20 -15.98 -15.94
N SER A 755 -18.77 -16.81 -15.07
CA SER A 755 -19.58 -16.41 -13.92
C SER A 755 -19.78 -17.54 -12.89
N GLY A 756 -20.10 -17.20 -11.65
CA GLY A 756 -20.50 -18.18 -10.63
C GLY A 756 -19.37 -18.89 -9.89
N ARG A 757 -19.74 -19.92 -9.12
CA ARG A 757 -18.84 -20.86 -8.43
C ARG A 757 -18.38 -21.97 -9.40
N THR A 758 -17.80 -23.05 -8.89
CA THR A 758 -17.29 -24.19 -9.70
C THR A 758 -17.93 -25.49 -9.21
N ASN A 759 -18.79 -26.10 -10.04
CA ASN A 759 -19.45 -27.37 -9.78
C ASN A 759 -19.04 -28.42 -10.82
N GLY A 760 -17.78 -28.85 -10.77
CA GLY A 760 -17.21 -29.76 -11.76
C GLY A 760 -17.78 -31.19 -11.69
N GLU A 761 -18.27 -31.65 -10.54
CA GLU A 761 -18.91 -32.97 -10.42
C GLU A 761 -20.22 -33.04 -11.22
N ALA A 762 -21.09 -32.04 -11.10
CA ALA A 762 -22.32 -31.97 -11.90
C ALA A 762 -21.99 -31.86 -13.40
N GLY A 763 -20.94 -31.12 -13.76
CA GLY A 763 -20.46 -30.99 -15.14
C GLY A 763 -20.01 -32.32 -15.72
N LEU A 764 -19.20 -33.08 -14.98
CA LEU A 764 -18.73 -34.40 -15.37
C LEU A 764 -19.89 -35.38 -15.56
N LYS A 765 -20.82 -35.47 -14.59
CA LYS A 765 -22.00 -36.35 -14.70
C LYS A 765 -22.81 -36.07 -15.97
N LEU A 766 -23.11 -34.79 -16.23
CA LEU A 766 -23.87 -34.38 -17.40
C LEU A 766 -23.12 -34.64 -18.71
N ALA A 767 -21.80 -34.42 -18.75
CA ALA A 767 -20.99 -34.72 -19.91
C ALA A 767 -20.97 -36.22 -20.26
N TYR A 768 -20.80 -37.08 -19.26
CA TYR A 768 -20.84 -38.54 -19.46
C TYR A 768 -22.21 -39.01 -19.93
N GLN A 769 -23.29 -38.49 -19.35
CA GLN A 769 -24.66 -38.81 -19.80
C GLN A 769 -24.86 -38.49 -21.29
N TRP A 770 -24.43 -37.30 -21.73
CA TRP A 770 -24.64 -36.88 -23.12
C TRP A 770 -23.74 -37.61 -24.12
N ILE A 771 -22.47 -37.84 -23.80
CA ILE A 771 -21.58 -38.54 -24.74
C ILE A 771 -21.95 -40.01 -24.87
N GLN A 772 -22.42 -40.65 -23.78
CA GLN A 772 -22.90 -42.03 -23.79
C GLN A 772 -24.12 -42.19 -24.70
N ASN A 773 -25.11 -41.28 -24.58
CA ASN A 773 -26.30 -41.30 -25.43
C ASN A 773 -26.01 -41.03 -26.92
N ASN A 774 -24.80 -40.55 -27.25
CA ASN A 774 -24.38 -40.24 -28.60
C ASN A 774 -23.12 -41.01 -29.00
N TYR A 775 -22.84 -42.11 -28.30
CA TYR A 775 -21.71 -42.97 -28.56
C TYR A 775 -21.79 -43.50 -29.98
N LYS A 776 -20.64 -43.54 -30.67
CA LYS A 776 -20.52 -44.18 -31.98
C LYS A 776 -19.38 -45.17 -31.96
N ASN A 777 -19.67 -46.41 -32.38
CA ASN A 777 -18.65 -47.44 -32.48
C ASN A 777 -17.55 -47.02 -33.49
N ASN A 778 -16.31 -47.40 -33.22
CA ASN A 778 -15.12 -47.03 -34.01
C ASN A 778 -14.76 -45.52 -34.11
N ASN A 779 -15.57 -44.62 -33.56
CA ASN A 779 -15.23 -43.19 -33.47
C ASN A 779 -14.23 -42.89 -32.34
N ASN A 780 -13.67 -41.67 -32.36
CA ASN A 780 -12.95 -41.08 -31.24
C ASN A 780 -13.96 -40.43 -30.27
N ASN A 781 -14.48 -41.22 -29.33
CA ASN A 781 -15.39 -40.75 -28.27
C ASN A 781 -14.56 -40.19 -27.12
N ARG A 782 -14.52 -38.86 -26.97
CA ARG A 782 -13.65 -38.21 -25.99
C ARG A 782 -14.30 -37.03 -25.30
N ILE A 783 -14.15 -36.98 -23.98
CA ILE A 783 -14.45 -35.81 -23.16
C ILE A 783 -13.17 -34.98 -23.01
N ILE A 784 -13.26 -33.70 -23.33
CA ILE A 784 -12.20 -32.72 -23.08
C ILE A 784 -12.67 -31.78 -21.98
N LEU A 785 -12.16 -31.98 -20.76
CA LEU A 785 -12.43 -31.12 -19.60
C LEU A 785 -11.43 -29.96 -19.56
N ALA A 786 -11.90 -28.73 -19.76
CA ALA A 786 -11.08 -27.52 -19.67
C ALA A 786 -11.37 -26.76 -18.37
N SER A 787 -10.46 -26.79 -17.38
CA SER A 787 -10.68 -26.21 -16.03
C SER A 787 -9.38 -25.81 -15.30
N ASP A 788 -9.49 -24.94 -14.30
CA ASP A 788 -8.41 -24.61 -13.36
C ASP A 788 -8.39 -25.49 -12.09
N GLY A 789 -9.30 -26.47 -11.99
CA GLY A 789 -9.24 -27.58 -11.05
C GLY A 789 -9.70 -27.29 -9.61
N GLU A 790 -10.42 -26.20 -9.37
CA GLU A 790 -10.94 -25.85 -8.04
C GLU A 790 -12.32 -26.47 -7.72
N PHE A 791 -12.46 -27.81 -7.77
CA PHE A 791 -13.70 -28.49 -7.37
C PHE A 791 -13.51 -29.82 -6.61
N SER A 792 -14.58 -30.30 -6.00
CA SER A 792 -14.66 -31.57 -5.25
C SER A 792 -15.33 -32.65 -6.11
N ILE A 793 -14.95 -33.90 -5.87
CA ILE A 793 -15.38 -35.08 -6.62
C ILE A 793 -15.64 -36.21 -5.63
N SER A 794 -16.84 -36.78 -5.67
CA SER A 794 -17.23 -37.93 -4.86
C SER A 794 -16.51 -39.22 -5.28
N LYS A 795 -16.41 -40.19 -4.36
CA LYS A 795 -15.76 -41.49 -4.63
C LYS A 795 -16.45 -42.25 -5.78
N GLY A 796 -17.79 -42.24 -5.81
CA GLY A 796 -18.57 -42.91 -6.86
C GLY A 796 -18.34 -42.34 -8.26
N LEU A 797 -18.06 -41.04 -8.40
CA LEU A 797 -17.75 -40.46 -9.71
C LEU A 797 -16.39 -40.95 -10.25
N TYR A 798 -15.40 -41.19 -9.39
CA TYR A 798 -14.13 -41.76 -9.83
C TYR A 798 -14.31 -43.17 -10.43
N GLN A 799 -15.15 -44.01 -9.80
CA GLN A 799 -15.46 -45.36 -10.30
C GLN A 799 -16.21 -45.31 -11.64
N MET A 800 -17.18 -44.40 -11.77
CA MET A 800 -17.90 -44.20 -13.02
C MET A 800 -16.96 -43.79 -14.17
N ILE A 801 -15.99 -42.91 -13.91
CA ILE A 801 -15.00 -42.48 -14.92
C ILE A 801 -14.14 -43.65 -15.38
N GLU A 802 -13.69 -44.48 -14.45
CA GLU A 802 -12.89 -45.67 -14.73
C GLU A 802 -13.67 -46.67 -15.60
N GLN A 803 -14.91 -46.99 -15.21
CA GLN A 803 -15.81 -47.86 -15.97
C GLN A 803 -16.06 -47.32 -17.39
N LYS A 804 -16.38 -46.02 -17.53
CA LYS A 804 -16.68 -45.43 -18.85
C LYS A 804 -15.44 -45.35 -19.75
N ALA A 805 -14.24 -45.30 -19.18
CA ALA A 805 -13.01 -45.39 -19.94
C ALA A 805 -12.80 -46.79 -20.53
N GLU A 806 -13.26 -47.85 -19.88
CA GLU A 806 -13.28 -49.21 -20.42
C GLU A 806 -14.27 -49.37 -21.57
N GLU A 807 -15.39 -48.65 -21.52
CA GLU A 807 -16.37 -48.52 -22.63
C GLU A 807 -15.87 -47.64 -23.79
N SER A 808 -14.56 -47.38 -23.88
CA SER A 808 -13.91 -46.55 -24.91
C SER A 808 -14.35 -45.08 -24.94
N ILE A 809 -14.75 -44.50 -23.79
CA ILE A 809 -14.99 -43.06 -23.62
C ILE A 809 -13.84 -42.44 -22.81
N ALA A 810 -12.87 -41.83 -23.50
CA ALA A 810 -11.69 -41.29 -22.83
C ALA A 810 -11.92 -39.88 -22.26
N LEU A 811 -11.28 -39.55 -21.13
CA LEU A 811 -11.31 -38.22 -20.50
C LEU A 811 -9.93 -37.58 -20.50
N SER A 812 -9.78 -36.54 -21.32
CA SER A 812 -8.62 -35.65 -21.31
C SER A 812 -8.92 -34.37 -20.55
N VAL A 813 -7.92 -33.81 -19.86
CA VAL A 813 -8.05 -32.60 -19.04
C VAL A 813 -7.09 -31.53 -19.52
N PHE A 814 -7.64 -30.39 -19.91
CA PHE A 814 -6.94 -29.15 -20.24
C PHE A 814 -6.91 -28.28 -18.99
N SER A 815 -5.80 -28.38 -18.27
CA SER A 815 -5.61 -27.75 -16.97
C SER A 815 -5.04 -26.35 -17.10
N PHE A 816 -5.79 -25.37 -16.61
CA PHE A 816 -5.34 -24.00 -16.37
C PHE A 816 -4.84 -23.80 -14.92
N ALA A 817 -4.78 -24.88 -14.13
CA ALA A 817 -4.49 -24.84 -12.71
C ALA A 817 -3.06 -24.37 -12.39
N ASP A 818 -2.95 -23.35 -11.54
CA ASP A 818 -1.69 -22.83 -10.99
C ASP A 818 -1.27 -23.52 -9.66
N GLN A 819 -2.09 -24.45 -9.15
CA GLN A 819 -1.93 -25.03 -7.81
C GLN A 819 -1.70 -26.55 -7.81
N LEU A 820 -0.73 -27.00 -7.01
CA LEU A 820 -0.39 -28.41 -6.85
C LEU A 820 -1.57 -29.30 -6.40
N LYS A 821 -2.45 -28.76 -5.56
CA LYS A 821 -3.61 -29.51 -5.03
C LYS A 821 -4.65 -29.79 -6.13
N ALA A 822 -4.89 -28.80 -6.99
CA ALA A 822 -5.75 -28.95 -8.15
C ALA A 822 -5.15 -29.96 -9.13
N TYR A 823 -3.84 -29.86 -9.40
CA TYR A 823 -3.11 -30.81 -10.26
C TYR A 823 -3.23 -32.28 -9.79
N LYS A 824 -3.02 -32.58 -8.50
CA LYS A 824 -3.14 -33.95 -7.99
C LYS A 824 -4.54 -34.55 -8.23
N LYS A 825 -5.59 -33.74 -8.09
CA LYS A 825 -6.97 -34.18 -8.35
C LYS A 825 -7.22 -34.42 -9.83
N LEU A 826 -6.80 -33.50 -10.70
CA LEU A 826 -6.96 -33.62 -12.14
C LEU A 826 -6.15 -34.81 -12.70
N LYS A 827 -4.94 -35.05 -12.19
CA LYS A 827 -4.13 -36.22 -12.53
C LYS A 827 -4.86 -37.53 -12.21
N LYS A 828 -5.53 -37.61 -11.06
CA LYS A 828 -6.32 -38.78 -10.69
C LYS A 828 -7.50 -39.01 -11.64
N LEU A 829 -8.18 -37.94 -12.11
CA LEU A 829 -9.27 -38.08 -13.07
C LEU A 829 -8.78 -38.65 -14.41
N VAL A 830 -7.68 -38.10 -14.91
CA VAL A 830 -7.12 -38.51 -16.20
C VAL A 830 -6.58 -39.93 -16.16
N SER A 831 -5.92 -40.33 -15.06
CA SER A 831 -5.41 -41.70 -14.92
C SER A 831 -6.53 -42.73 -14.96
N LEU A 832 -7.69 -42.43 -14.36
CA LEU A 832 -8.87 -43.30 -14.40
C LEU A 832 -9.56 -43.23 -15.76
N GLY A 833 -9.62 -42.04 -16.36
CA GLY A 833 -10.28 -41.78 -17.63
C GLY A 833 -9.51 -42.19 -18.89
N LYS A 834 -8.33 -42.84 -18.74
CA LYS A 834 -7.43 -43.27 -19.84
C LYS A 834 -7.18 -42.18 -20.91
N GLY A 835 -7.07 -40.92 -20.50
CA GLY A 835 -6.82 -39.78 -21.40
C GLY A 835 -5.54 -39.02 -21.07
N ASN A 836 -5.42 -37.79 -21.56
CA ASN A 836 -4.22 -36.96 -21.38
C ASN A 836 -4.47 -35.79 -20.42
N LEU A 837 -3.45 -35.46 -19.61
CA LEU A 837 -3.47 -34.28 -18.74
C LEU A 837 -2.57 -33.21 -19.33
N GLU A 838 -3.21 -32.18 -19.88
CA GLU A 838 -2.55 -31.12 -20.61
C GLU A 838 -2.51 -29.82 -19.81
N ALA A 839 -1.30 -29.40 -19.41
CA ALA A 839 -1.09 -28.03 -18.98
C ALA A 839 -1.11 -27.11 -20.21
N VAL A 840 -2.06 -26.17 -20.22
CA VAL A 840 -2.33 -25.32 -21.38
C VAL A 840 -2.06 -23.84 -21.08
N ALA A 841 -1.49 -23.14 -22.07
CA ALA A 841 -1.25 -21.70 -22.04
C ALA A 841 -1.28 -21.11 -23.45
N GLN A 842 -0.95 -19.82 -23.52
CA GLN A 842 -0.99 -19.05 -24.76
C GLN A 842 0.20 -19.44 -25.64
N GLY A 843 -0.09 -20.15 -26.73
CA GLY A 843 0.89 -20.68 -27.70
C GLY A 843 0.74 -22.18 -27.93
N ASN A 844 0.52 -22.97 -26.88
CA ASN A 844 0.45 -24.44 -26.97
C ASN A 844 -0.96 -25.05 -26.96
N ILE A 845 -1.98 -24.33 -26.48
CA ILE A 845 -3.33 -24.89 -26.27
C ILE A 845 -3.97 -25.41 -27.56
N THR A 846 -3.76 -24.72 -28.68
CA THR A 846 -4.33 -25.08 -29.97
C THR A 846 -3.74 -26.41 -30.45
N TYR A 847 -2.41 -26.52 -30.44
CA TYR A 847 -1.70 -27.75 -30.79
C TYR A 847 -2.19 -28.94 -29.96
N LYS A 848 -2.24 -28.79 -28.63
CA LYS A 848 -2.67 -29.86 -27.72
C LYS A 848 -4.11 -30.28 -27.99
N MET A 849 -4.98 -29.33 -28.31
CA MET A 849 -6.38 -29.59 -28.63
C MET A 849 -6.55 -30.35 -29.95
N VAL A 850 -5.76 -30.00 -30.97
CA VAL A 850 -5.73 -30.74 -32.24
C VAL A 850 -5.17 -32.16 -32.02
N ARG A 851 -4.12 -32.31 -31.21
CA ARG A 851 -3.58 -33.63 -30.84
C ARG A 851 -4.64 -34.53 -30.22
N GLU A 852 -5.43 -34.03 -29.27
CA GLU A 852 -6.49 -34.84 -28.65
C GLU A 852 -7.55 -35.31 -29.66
N ALA A 853 -7.89 -34.45 -30.62
CA ALA A 853 -8.81 -34.80 -31.71
C ALA A 853 -8.19 -35.80 -32.72
N GLN A 854 -6.86 -35.94 -32.72
CA GLN A 854 -6.10 -36.89 -33.55
C GLN A 854 -5.66 -38.15 -32.77
N SER A 855 -6.13 -38.34 -31.54
CA SER A 855 -5.66 -39.42 -30.64
C SER A 855 -6.03 -40.85 -31.08
N LYS A 856 -6.94 -41.03 -32.05
CA LYS A 856 -7.34 -42.36 -32.57
C LYS A 856 -7.13 -42.43 -34.09
N ARG A 857 -6.17 -43.25 -34.53
CA ARG A 857 -5.84 -43.47 -35.96
C ARG A 857 -6.71 -44.56 -36.59
N LEU A 858 -6.99 -44.45 -37.89
CA LEU A 858 -7.66 -45.51 -38.65
C LEU A 858 -6.66 -46.61 -39.07
N PRO A 859 -7.01 -47.90 -39.01
CA PRO A 859 -6.15 -48.98 -39.49
C PRO A 859 -5.84 -48.83 -41.00
N GLY A 860 -4.62 -49.13 -41.43
CA GLY A 860 -4.24 -49.26 -42.85
C GLY A 860 -3.99 -47.96 -43.65
N LYS A 861 -4.27 -46.76 -43.12
CA LYS A 861 -3.98 -45.49 -43.83
C LYS A 861 -2.64 -44.88 -43.38
N ARG A 862 -1.59 -44.98 -44.21
CA ARG A 862 -0.35 -44.19 -44.04
C ARG A 862 -0.66 -42.72 -44.28
N ILE A 863 -0.36 -41.85 -43.30
CA ILE A 863 -0.36 -40.40 -43.50
C ILE A 863 0.75 -40.10 -44.51
N ARG A 864 0.42 -39.68 -45.74
CA ARG A 864 1.41 -39.19 -46.70
C ARG A 864 2.25 -38.12 -45.99
N LYS A 865 3.57 -38.31 -45.92
CA LYS A 865 4.51 -37.23 -45.54
C LYS A 865 4.33 -36.12 -46.56
N SER A 866 3.53 -35.12 -46.23
CA SER A 866 3.35 -33.93 -47.06
C SER A 866 4.71 -33.23 -47.15
N THR A 867 5.19 -33.05 -48.38
CA THR A 867 6.41 -32.32 -48.75
C THR A 867 6.27 -30.80 -48.62
N THR A 868 5.26 -30.30 -47.91
CA THR A 868 5.05 -28.87 -47.68
C THR A 868 4.75 -28.59 -46.20
N THR A 869 5.75 -28.03 -45.51
CA THR A 869 5.69 -27.50 -44.13
C THR A 869 5.26 -28.49 -43.04
N SER A 870 6.18 -29.41 -42.69
CA SER A 870 6.27 -29.93 -41.32
C SER A 870 6.44 -28.74 -40.37
N THR A 871 5.35 -28.28 -39.75
CA THR A 871 5.46 -27.31 -38.66
C THR A 871 6.07 -28.03 -37.46
N LYS A 872 7.39 -27.88 -37.27
CA LYS A 872 8.03 -28.18 -35.99
C LYS A 872 7.21 -27.49 -34.90
N LYS A 873 6.94 -28.23 -33.82
CA LYS A 873 6.29 -27.74 -32.60
C LYS A 873 6.75 -26.30 -32.32
N PRO A 874 5.84 -25.30 -32.16
CA PRO A 874 6.26 -24.01 -31.68
C PRO A 874 6.76 -24.20 -30.26
N CYS A 875 8.08 -24.33 -30.10
CA CYS A 875 8.73 -24.17 -28.83
C CYS A 875 8.51 -22.70 -28.46
N ASP A 876 7.54 -22.41 -27.59
CA ASP A 876 7.21 -21.06 -27.08
C ASP A 876 8.39 -20.39 -26.30
N CYS A 877 9.59 -20.97 -26.35
CA CYS A 877 10.78 -20.59 -25.59
C CYS A 877 11.59 -19.48 -26.27
N ASP A 878 11.40 -19.20 -27.56
CA ASP A 878 12.19 -18.19 -28.26
C ASP A 878 11.40 -16.92 -28.52
N SER A 879 11.67 -15.89 -27.71
CA SER A 879 11.96 -14.51 -28.14
C SER A 879 11.62 -13.47 -27.06
N TYR A 880 12.59 -13.08 -26.23
CA TYR A 880 12.61 -11.72 -25.66
C TYR A 880 14.06 -11.27 -25.41
N LYS A 881 14.63 -10.51 -26.35
CA LYS A 881 15.81 -9.67 -26.08
C LYS A 881 15.34 -8.47 -25.24
N ILE A 882 15.81 -8.37 -24.00
CA ILE A 882 15.41 -7.30 -23.06
C ILE A 882 16.32 -6.09 -23.26
N LYS A 883 15.75 -4.97 -23.74
CA LYS A 883 16.38 -3.64 -23.61
C LYS A 883 16.35 -3.22 -22.13
N GLN A 884 17.50 -2.86 -21.57
CA GLN A 884 17.54 -2.22 -20.26
C GLN A 884 16.70 -0.94 -20.30
N LEU A 885 15.70 -0.85 -19.43
CA LEU A 885 14.87 0.35 -19.31
C LEU A 885 15.68 1.42 -18.58
N PRO A 886 15.95 2.59 -19.19
CA PRO A 886 16.52 3.71 -18.47
C PRO A 886 15.58 4.12 -17.32
N PRO A 887 16.12 4.74 -16.25
CA PRO A 887 15.32 5.11 -15.08
C PRO A 887 14.12 5.97 -15.53
N PRO A 888 12.89 5.64 -15.10
CA PRO A 888 11.73 6.47 -15.43
C PRO A 888 11.92 7.85 -14.79
N LYS A 889 12.14 8.88 -15.62
CA LYS A 889 12.08 10.28 -15.19
C LYS A 889 10.63 10.58 -14.78
N ILE A 890 10.36 10.63 -13.49
CA ILE A 890 9.16 11.33 -13.03
C ILE A 890 9.47 12.81 -13.18
N VAL A 891 8.83 13.46 -14.15
CA VAL A 891 8.74 14.92 -14.17
C VAL A 891 7.82 15.32 -13.02
N ILE A 892 8.42 15.55 -11.86
CA ILE A 892 7.75 16.28 -10.78
C ILE A 892 7.80 17.74 -11.21
N LYS A 893 6.67 18.26 -11.70
CA LYS A 893 6.49 19.71 -11.79
C LYS A 893 6.32 20.25 -10.37
N THR A 894 7.44 20.53 -9.72
CA THR A 894 7.51 21.56 -8.69
C THR A 894 7.99 22.81 -9.42
N ASP A 895 7.09 23.78 -9.59
CA ASP A 895 7.41 25.09 -10.13
C ASP A 895 8.56 25.71 -9.33
N THR A 896 9.70 25.99 -10.00
CA THR A 896 10.51 27.23 -9.88
C THR A 896 11.82 27.13 -10.67
N ASN A 897 12.06 28.13 -11.53
CA ASN A 897 13.31 28.61 -12.17
C ASN A 897 13.59 28.27 -13.66
N TYR A 898 13.72 29.36 -14.41
CA TYR A 898 13.91 29.51 -15.86
C TYR A 898 15.39 29.75 -16.17
N GLN A 899 16.02 28.94 -17.01
CA GLN A 899 17.31 29.25 -17.64
C GLN A 899 17.25 28.97 -19.15
N GLY A 900 17.82 29.87 -19.96
CA GLY A 900 18.05 29.68 -21.40
C GLY A 900 17.24 30.54 -22.39
N VAL A 901 16.55 31.61 -21.96
CA VAL A 901 15.82 32.54 -22.86
C VAL A 901 16.42 33.93 -22.71
N ASN A 902 16.83 34.55 -23.83
CA ASN A 902 17.36 35.91 -23.82
C ASN A 902 16.19 36.89 -23.73
N MET A 903 16.05 37.57 -22.60
CA MET A 903 14.91 38.45 -22.32
C MET A 903 15.07 39.85 -22.91
N THR A 904 16.22 40.20 -23.51
CA THR A 904 16.52 41.56 -23.96
C THR A 904 16.72 41.70 -25.47
N SER A 905 16.75 40.61 -26.24
CA SER A 905 17.02 40.68 -27.68
C SER A 905 16.40 39.52 -28.48
N MET A 906 16.06 39.80 -29.74
CA MET A 906 15.68 38.80 -30.77
C MET A 906 16.82 38.49 -31.76
N LYS A 907 18.04 38.98 -31.51
CA LYS A 907 19.21 38.69 -32.37
C LYS A 907 19.53 37.18 -32.38
N GLY A 908 19.81 36.64 -33.56
CA GLY A 908 20.07 35.20 -33.76
C GLY A 908 18.81 34.34 -33.96
N PHE A 909 17.62 34.95 -34.00
CA PHE A 909 16.35 34.26 -34.25
C PHE A 909 15.70 34.73 -35.56
N ALA A 910 14.95 33.82 -36.19
CA ALA A 910 14.26 34.09 -37.46
C ALA A 910 13.28 35.27 -37.34
N HIS A 911 12.97 35.95 -38.44
CA HIS A 911 12.00 37.04 -38.45
C HIS A 911 10.62 36.54 -38.00
N ASN A 912 10.04 37.22 -37.03
CA ASN A 912 8.77 36.84 -36.43
C ASN A 912 7.60 37.34 -37.29
N ASN A 913 6.62 36.47 -37.49
CA ASN A 913 5.31 36.80 -38.01
C ASN A 913 4.29 36.18 -37.05
N LEU A 914 3.89 36.95 -36.03
CA LEU A 914 3.10 36.48 -34.90
C LEU A 914 1.66 36.97 -34.99
N MET A 915 0.71 36.03 -34.98
CA MET A 915 -0.70 36.35 -34.90
C MET A 915 -1.29 35.98 -33.55
N LEU A 916 -1.78 36.98 -32.84
CA LEU A 916 -2.56 36.77 -31.62
C LEU A 916 -4.01 36.48 -31.97
N LEU A 917 -4.47 35.27 -31.64
CA LEU A 917 -5.88 34.89 -31.70
C LEU A 917 -6.46 34.96 -30.28
N LEU A 918 -7.19 36.04 -29.99
CA LEU A 918 -7.56 36.43 -28.63
C LEU A 918 -9.02 36.16 -28.32
N ASP A 919 -9.25 35.44 -27.22
CA ASP A 919 -10.54 35.42 -26.54
C ASP A 919 -10.72 36.73 -25.76
N VAL A 920 -11.76 37.50 -26.09
CA VAL A 920 -12.15 38.71 -25.35
C VAL A 920 -13.53 38.57 -24.71
N SER A 921 -13.96 37.34 -24.41
CA SER A 921 -15.21 37.12 -23.67
C SER A 921 -15.16 37.69 -22.25
N GLY A 922 -16.33 37.89 -21.63
CA GLY A 922 -16.45 38.48 -20.29
C GLY A 922 -15.62 37.80 -19.19
N SER A 923 -15.32 36.50 -19.32
CA SER A 923 -14.51 35.74 -18.34
C SER A 923 -13.03 36.17 -18.30
N MET A 924 -12.54 36.81 -19.35
CA MET A 924 -11.15 37.28 -19.48
C MET A 924 -10.86 38.59 -18.73
N SER A 925 -11.87 39.20 -18.09
CA SER A 925 -11.79 40.52 -17.44
C SER A 925 -10.92 40.57 -16.16
N SER A 926 -10.60 39.44 -15.53
CA SER A 926 -9.84 39.43 -14.27
C SER A 926 -8.36 39.83 -14.46
N LYS A 927 -7.76 40.45 -13.43
CA LYS A 927 -6.39 41.00 -13.46
C LYS A 927 -5.32 39.98 -13.88
N ASP A 928 -5.53 38.69 -13.61
CA ASP A 928 -4.62 37.59 -13.95
C ASP A 928 -4.82 37.00 -15.37
N LYS A 929 -5.64 37.63 -16.21
CA LYS A 929 -5.99 37.17 -17.58
C LYS A 929 -5.69 38.21 -18.67
N LEU A 930 -6.69 38.86 -19.26
CA LEU A 930 -6.49 39.82 -20.36
C LEU A 930 -5.57 40.99 -19.97
N PRO A 931 -5.70 41.62 -18.78
CA PRO A 931 -4.76 42.65 -18.33
C PRO A 931 -3.31 42.13 -18.26
N LEU A 932 -3.10 40.92 -17.73
CA LEU A 932 -1.78 40.29 -17.65
C LEU A 932 -1.19 39.97 -19.04
N LEU A 933 -2.05 39.53 -19.98
CA LEU A 933 -1.66 39.31 -21.37
C LEU A 933 -1.21 40.62 -22.03
N LYS A 934 -1.94 41.72 -21.84
CA LYS A 934 -1.59 43.04 -22.39
C LYS A 934 -0.21 43.47 -21.91
N GLU A 935 0.05 43.41 -20.59
CA GLU A 935 1.34 43.77 -20.01
C GLU A 935 2.49 42.97 -20.63
N SER A 936 2.31 41.66 -20.73
CA SER A 936 3.36 40.80 -21.24
C SER A 936 3.58 40.92 -22.75
N PHE A 937 2.55 41.27 -23.50
CA PHE A 937 2.67 41.44 -24.94
C PHE A 937 3.35 42.76 -25.27
N LYS A 938 3.02 43.85 -24.57
CA LYS A 938 3.76 45.12 -24.65
C LYS A 938 5.25 44.95 -24.41
N TYR A 939 5.61 44.10 -23.43
CA TYR A 939 7.01 43.74 -23.18
C TYR A 939 7.66 42.95 -24.33
N LEU A 940 6.91 42.07 -25.00
CA LEU A 940 7.43 41.38 -26.19
C LEU A 940 7.68 42.37 -27.33
N ILE A 941 6.76 43.31 -27.56
CA ILE A 941 6.90 44.35 -28.60
C ILE A 941 8.15 45.19 -28.36
N SER A 942 8.45 45.58 -27.12
CA SER A 942 9.62 46.42 -26.82
C SER A 942 10.98 45.77 -27.12
N ILE A 943 11.02 44.46 -27.37
CA ILE A 943 12.24 43.72 -27.72
C ILE A 943 12.20 43.11 -29.13
N MET A 944 11.10 43.29 -29.87
CA MET A 944 10.98 42.87 -31.27
C MET A 944 11.70 43.85 -32.20
N ARG A 945 12.17 43.35 -33.34
CA ARG A 945 12.94 44.14 -34.31
C ARG A 945 12.02 44.77 -35.36
N PRO A 946 12.42 45.84 -36.07
CA PRO A 946 11.61 46.47 -37.11
C PRO A 946 11.11 45.51 -38.21
N GLN A 947 11.82 44.42 -38.49
CA GLN A 947 11.40 43.42 -39.47
C GLN A 947 10.45 42.33 -38.93
N ASP A 948 10.14 42.35 -37.64
CA ASP A 948 9.19 41.43 -37.02
C ASP A 948 7.77 42.02 -37.09
N ASP A 949 6.78 41.20 -37.48
CA ASP A 949 5.39 41.64 -37.67
C ASP A 949 4.44 41.03 -36.65
N VAL A 950 3.42 41.81 -36.28
CA VAL A 950 2.33 41.40 -35.39
C VAL A 950 0.98 41.62 -36.05
N SER A 951 0.06 40.67 -35.84
CA SER A 951 -1.37 40.80 -36.18
C SER A 951 -2.25 40.37 -35.01
N ILE A 952 -3.46 40.93 -34.90
CA ILE A 952 -4.41 40.59 -33.83
C ILE A 952 -5.80 40.30 -34.41
N VAL A 953 -6.30 39.11 -34.10
CA VAL A 953 -7.68 38.68 -34.35
C VAL A 953 -8.37 38.45 -33.01
N ILE A 954 -9.52 39.09 -32.80
CA ILE A 954 -10.37 38.84 -31.64
C ILE A 954 -11.58 38.00 -32.04
N TYR A 955 -12.09 37.20 -31.11
CA TYR A 955 -13.36 36.49 -31.30
C TYR A 955 -14.23 36.55 -30.05
N ALA A 956 -15.36 37.26 -30.17
CA ALA A 956 -16.48 37.21 -29.24
C ALA A 956 -17.76 37.72 -29.94
N GLY A 957 -18.70 36.83 -30.21
CA GLY A 957 -19.83 37.03 -31.13
C GLY A 957 -19.39 36.71 -32.57
N ASP A 958 -18.67 37.65 -33.17
CA ASP A 958 -18.04 37.52 -34.49
C ASP A 958 -16.51 37.57 -34.38
N ALA A 959 -15.82 37.19 -35.47
CA ALA A 959 -14.36 37.26 -35.55
C ALA A 959 -13.94 38.44 -36.42
N ALA A 960 -13.10 39.32 -35.87
CA ALA A 960 -12.61 40.51 -36.54
C ALA A 960 -11.09 40.61 -36.44
N ILE A 961 -10.46 41.11 -37.50
CA ILE A 961 -9.06 41.53 -37.47
C ILE A 961 -9.01 42.97 -36.95
N VAL A 962 -8.37 43.16 -35.80
CA VAL A 962 -8.27 44.49 -35.15
C VAL A 962 -6.88 45.11 -35.32
N LEU A 963 -5.90 44.31 -35.73
CA LEU A 963 -4.61 44.76 -36.20
C LEU A 963 -4.20 43.91 -37.41
N LYS A 964 -4.09 44.54 -38.58
CA LYS A 964 -3.48 43.94 -39.79
C LYS A 964 -1.98 43.70 -39.53
N PRO A 965 -1.25 42.95 -40.37
CA PRO A 965 0.20 42.81 -40.21
C PRO A 965 0.86 44.19 -40.11
N THR A 966 1.46 44.46 -38.95
CA THR A 966 2.09 45.73 -38.63
C THR A 966 3.49 45.44 -38.09
N SER A 967 4.48 46.12 -38.65
CA SER A 967 5.87 46.04 -38.20
C SER A 967 5.99 46.52 -36.74
N ALA A 968 6.85 45.85 -35.98
CA ALA A 968 7.17 46.24 -34.60
C ALA A 968 7.89 47.60 -34.48
N SER A 969 8.25 48.28 -35.58
CA SER A 969 8.68 49.69 -35.53
C SER A 969 7.52 50.63 -35.16
N ASN A 970 6.28 50.27 -35.50
CA ASN A 970 5.08 51.07 -35.22
C ASN A 970 4.51 50.74 -33.82
N GLN A 971 5.36 50.79 -32.79
CA GLN A 971 5.00 50.35 -31.44
C GLN A 971 3.81 51.09 -30.85
N GLU A 972 3.70 52.40 -31.09
CA GLU A 972 2.59 53.21 -30.61
C GLU A 972 1.24 52.74 -31.17
N GLN A 973 1.18 52.47 -32.48
CA GLN A 973 -0.02 51.95 -33.14
C GLN A 973 -0.42 50.58 -32.55
N ILE A 974 0.55 49.68 -32.37
CA ILE A 974 0.33 48.35 -31.81
C ILE A 974 -0.17 48.45 -30.36
N ASN A 975 0.48 49.28 -29.54
CA ASN A 975 0.13 49.50 -28.14
C ASN A 975 -1.26 50.13 -27.98
N ALA A 976 -1.62 51.10 -28.83
CA ALA A 976 -2.94 51.72 -28.83
C ALA A 976 -4.05 50.71 -29.12
N VAL A 977 -3.84 49.75 -30.04
CA VAL A 977 -4.81 48.68 -30.31
C VAL A 977 -4.91 47.71 -29.11
N ILE A 978 -3.78 47.33 -28.50
CA ILE A 978 -3.76 46.46 -27.31
C ILE A 978 -4.52 47.12 -26.14
N ASP A 979 -4.35 48.42 -25.93
CA ASP A 979 -5.02 49.15 -24.86
C ASP A 979 -6.54 49.21 -25.06
N LYS A 980 -6.99 49.35 -26.32
CA LYS A 980 -8.41 49.36 -26.69
C LYS A 980 -9.13 48.01 -26.55
N LEU A 981 -8.42 46.89 -26.40
CA LEU A 981 -9.06 45.57 -26.20
C LEU A 981 -9.89 45.56 -24.91
N ARG A 982 -11.20 45.26 -25.02
CA ARG A 982 -12.13 45.14 -23.88
C ARG A 982 -12.86 43.81 -23.92
N SER A 983 -13.21 43.27 -22.76
CA SER A 983 -13.95 42.02 -22.66
C SER A 983 -15.45 42.22 -22.96
N ARG A 984 -16.00 41.61 -24.03
CA ARG A 984 -17.43 41.64 -24.40
C ARG A 984 -17.83 40.33 -25.11
N GLY A 985 -19.09 39.88 -24.99
CA GLY A 985 -19.70 38.84 -25.87
C GLY A 985 -19.49 37.36 -25.51
N LYS A 986 -20.08 36.46 -26.33
CA LYS A 986 -20.02 34.97 -26.25
C LYS A 986 -18.98 34.41 -27.24
N THR A 987 -18.32 33.28 -26.96
CA THR A 987 -17.17 32.77 -27.74
C THR A 987 -17.54 32.17 -29.13
N ASN A 988 -16.99 32.70 -30.25
CA ASN A 988 -17.15 32.13 -31.60
C ASN A 988 -15.81 31.66 -32.23
N VAL A 989 -15.42 30.45 -31.87
CA VAL A 989 -14.10 29.87 -32.16
C VAL A 989 -13.90 29.57 -33.65
N LYS A 990 -14.94 29.08 -34.35
CA LYS A 990 -14.80 28.60 -35.75
C LYS A 990 -14.46 29.74 -36.71
N ALA A 991 -15.07 30.91 -36.53
CA ALA A 991 -14.81 32.09 -37.35
C ALA A 991 -13.39 32.62 -37.12
N GLY A 992 -12.95 32.69 -35.85
CA GLY A 992 -11.62 33.17 -35.47
C GLY A 992 -10.50 32.36 -36.11
N PHE A 993 -10.57 31.03 -36.05
CA PHE A 993 -9.57 30.15 -36.66
C PHE A 993 -9.50 30.29 -38.19
N LYS A 994 -10.64 30.40 -38.88
CA LYS A 994 -10.67 30.58 -40.33
C LYS A 994 -10.02 31.90 -40.74
N LEU A 995 -10.36 32.99 -40.06
CA LEU A 995 -9.83 34.32 -40.35
C LEU A 995 -8.33 34.39 -40.07
N ALA A 996 -7.88 33.85 -38.93
CA ALA A 996 -6.48 33.84 -38.55
C ALA A 996 -5.60 33.09 -39.56
N TYR A 997 -6.00 31.87 -39.94
CA TYR A 997 -5.23 31.10 -40.92
C TYR A 997 -5.29 31.68 -42.33
N LYS A 998 -6.37 32.39 -42.70
CA LYS A 998 -6.46 33.12 -43.98
C LYS A 998 -5.38 34.21 -44.04
N TRP A 999 -5.31 35.06 -43.01
CA TRP A 999 -4.35 36.17 -42.95
C TRP A 999 -2.91 35.71 -42.79
N MET A 1000 -2.64 34.71 -41.95
CA MET A 1000 -1.29 34.13 -41.82
C MET A 1000 -0.80 33.47 -43.11
N SER A 1001 -1.70 32.86 -43.89
CA SER A 1001 -1.31 32.28 -45.18
C SER A 1001 -1.04 33.35 -46.24
N LYS A 1002 -1.78 34.47 -46.21
CA LYS A 1002 -1.58 35.59 -47.15
C LYS A 1002 -0.27 36.33 -46.91
N ASN A 1003 0.15 36.45 -45.65
CA ASN A 1003 1.34 37.22 -45.25
C ASN A 1003 2.43 36.30 -44.71
N PHE A 1004 2.58 35.13 -45.31
CA PHE A 1004 3.59 34.16 -44.89
C PHE A 1004 4.99 34.72 -45.15
N LYS A 1005 5.87 34.70 -44.14
CA LYS A 1005 7.28 35.10 -44.29
C LYS A 1005 8.13 33.86 -44.54
N GLU A 1006 8.71 33.75 -45.73
CA GLU A 1006 9.67 32.70 -46.03
C GLU A 1006 10.88 32.79 -45.08
N GLY A 1007 11.40 31.65 -44.64
CA GLY A 1007 12.45 31.60 -43.62
C GLY A 1007 12.03 32.06 -42.20
N GLY A 1008 10.88 32.72 -42.03
CA GLY A 1008 10.42 33.28 -40.75
C GLY A 1008 9.81 32.29 -39.75
N ASN A 1009 9.56 32.78 -38.54
CA ASN A 1009 8.74 32.13 -37.50
C ASN A 1009 7.27 32.55 -37.69
N ASN A 1010 6.55 31.83 -38.55
CA ASN A 1010 5.12 32.05 -38.80
C ASN A 1010 4.28 31.31 -37.77
N ARG A 1011 3.69 32.04 -36.81
CA ARG A 1011 3.05 31.42 -35.64
C ARG A 1011 1.78 32.11 -35.18
N ILE A 1012 0.75 31.31 -34.92
CA ILE A 1012 -0.48 31.74 -34.25
C ILE A 1012 -0.37 31.43 -32.76
N ILE A 1013 -0.64 32.41 -31.91
CA ILE A 1013 -0.71 32.30 -30.46
C ILE A 1013 -2.17 32.48 -30.04
N LEU A 1014 -2.80 31.38 -29.61
CA LEU A 1014 -4.17 31.39 -29.08
C LEU A 1014 -4.14 31.67 -27.58
N ALA A 1015 -4.74 32.78 -27.14
CA ALA A 1015 -4.88 33.13 -25.72
C ALA A 1015 -6.33 33.01 -25.25
N THR A 1016 -6.58 32.20 -24.22
CA THR A 1016 -7.92 31.93 -23.68
C THR A 1016 -7.85 31.52 -22.20
N ASP A 1017 -8.94 31.69 -21.45
CA ASP A 1017 -9.09 31.24 -20.06
C ASP A 1017 -9.99 30.00 -19.91
N GLY A 1018 -10.43 29.38 -21.00
CA GLY A 1018 -11.42 28.30 -20.96
C GLY A 1018 -11.27 27.23 -22.05
N GLU A 1019 -12.02 26.14 -21.89
CA GLU A 1019 -12.17 25.08 -22.90
C GLU A 1019 -13.38 25.36 -23.77
N PHE A 1020 -13.23 25.19 -25.09
CA PHE A 1020 -14.32 25.32 -26.05
C PHE A 1020 -14.39 24.12 -27.01
N PRO A 1021 -15.56 23.80 -27.56
CA PRO A 1021 -15.69 22.68 -28.50
C PRO A 1021 -14.89 22.92 -29.80
N ILE A 1022 -13.98 22.00 -30.13
CA ILE A 1022 -13.19 22.05 -31.37
C ILE A 1022 -13.75 21.01 -32.35
N SER A 1023 -14.24 21.48 -33.50
CA SER A 1023 -14.73 20.60 -34.55
C SER A 1023 -13.59 19.84 -35.25
N LYS A 1024 -13.88 18.66 -35.82
CA LYS A 1024 -12.92 17.88 -36.63
C LYS A 1024 -12.30 18.69 -37.78
N TYR A 1025 -13.05 19.65 -38.33
CA TYR A 1025 -12.57 20.56 -39.38
C TYR A 1025 -11.38 21.41 -38.91
N ILE A 1026 -11.46 21.98 -37.70
CA ILE A 1026 -10.38 22.81 -37.14
C ILE A 1026 -9.12 21.98 -36.89
N TYR A 1027 -9.25 20.75 -36.37
CA TYR A 1027 -8.10 19.85 -36.22
C TYR A 1027 -7.39 19.56 -37.56
N LYS A 1028 -8.14 19.31 -38.64
CA LYS A 1028 -7.57 19.10 -39.97
C LYS A 1028 -6.94 20.38 -40.55
N LEU A 1029 -7.57 21.53 -40.34
CA LEU A 1029 -7.05 22.83 -40.80
C LEU A 1029 -5.69 23.14 -40.15
N VAL A 1030 -5.60 23.00 -38.83
CA VAL A 1030 -4.37 23.26 -38.06
C VAL A 1030 -3.25 22.32 -38.51
N GLU A 1031 -3.54 21.03 -38.64
CA GLU A 1031 -2.56 20.03 -39.09
C GLU A 1031 -2.02 20.33 -40.49
N LYS A 1032 -2.91 20.62 -41.46
CA LYS A 1032 -2.53 20.95 -42.84
C LYS A 1032 -1.73 22.25 -42.95
N ARG A 1033 -1.95 23.22 -42.05
CA ARG A 1033 -1.22 24.50 -42.07
C ARG A 1033 0.13 24.40 -41.36
N ALA A 1034 0.23 23.59 -40.31
CA ALA A 1034 1.50 23.29 -39.66
C ALA A 1034 2.49 22.54 -40.55
N THR A 1035 2.02 21.71 -41.50
CA THR A 1035 2.91 21.11 -42.52
C THR A 1035 3.43 22.15 -43.52
N LYS A 1036 2.79 23.31 -43.64
CA LYS A 1036 3.23 24.46 -44.46
C LYS A 1036 4.00 25.51 -43.66
N GLY A 1037 4.45 25.18 -42.44
CA GLY A 1037 5.26 26.07 -41.61
C GLY A 1037 4.49 27.13 -40.81
N ILE A 1038 3.16 27.09 -40.77
CA ILE A 1038 2.35 27.97 -39.91
C ILE A 1038 1.94 27.22 -38.63
N ASN A 1039 2.68 27.44 -37.55
CA ASN A 1039 2.53 26.70 -36.30
C ASN A 1039 1.49 27.34 -35.35
N LEU A 1040 0.92 26.56 -34.43
CA LEU A 1040 -0.07 27.01 -33.45
C LEU A 1040 0.35 26.66 -32.02
N SER A 1041 0.44 27.69 -31.18
CA SER A 1041 0.69 27.58 -29.74
C SER A 1041 -0.50 28.11 -28.94
N VAL A 1042 -0.73 27.57 -27.75
CA VAL A 1042 -1.87 27.90 -26.89
C VAL A 1042 -1.37 28.37 -25.53
N PHE A 1043 -1.84 29.54 -25.11
CA PHE A 1043 -1.51 30.20 -23.86
C PHE A 1043 -2.78 30.29 -23.00
N SER A 1044 -2.84 29.50 -21.93
CA SER A 1044 -4.02 29.45 -21.06
C SER A 1044 -3.84 30.30 -19.80
N PHE A 1045 -4.81 31.18 -19.52
CA PHE A 1045 -4.79 32.12 -18.39
C PHE A 1045 -5.76 31.74 -17.25
N GLY A 1046 -5.45 32.15 -16.01
CA GLY A 1046 -6.28 31.93 -14.82
C GLY A 1046 -5.87 30.76 -13.91
N SER A 1047 -6.41 30.73 -12.68
CA SER A 1047 -6.11 29.72 -11.64
C SER A 1047 -6.81 28.39 -11.92
N MET A 1048 -6.21 27.55 -12.77
CA MET A 1048 -6.69 26.18 -12.99
C MET A 1048 -5.56 25.17 -12.95
N THR A 1049 -5.70 24.16 -12.09
CA THR A 1049 -4.82 22.98 -12.03
C THR A 1049 -5.15 21.94 -13.12
N LYS A 1050 -5.86 22.34 -14.19
CA LYS A 1050 -6.36 21.46 -15.25
C LYS A 1050 -5.79 21.91 -16.59
N LYS A 1051 -5.08 21.02 -17.28
CA LYS A 1051 -4.74 21.18 -18.68
C LYS A 1051 -5.91 20.71 -19.55
N PHE A 1052 -6.19 21.41 -20.63
CA PHE A 1052 -7.30 21.08 -21.52
C PHE A 1052 -6.86 20.09 -22.61
N GLU A 1053 -7.34 18.85 -22.52
CA GLU A 1053 -6.96 17.76 -23.45
C GLU A 1053 -7.28 18.09 -24.91
N THR A 1054 -8.37 18.83 -25.15
CA THR A 1054 -8.78 19.28 -26.50
C THR A 1054 -7.80 20.28 -27.11
N LEU A 1055 -7.28 21.22 -26.30
CA LEU A 1055 -6.27 22.21 -26.68
C LEU A 1055 -4.87 21.59 -26.78
N GLU A 1056 -4.49 20.66 -25.89
CA GLU A 1056 -3.23 19.92 -26.03
C GLU A 1056 -3.19 19.10 -27.33
N LYS A 1057 -4.32 18.46 -27.68
CA LYS A 1057 -4.47 17.77 -28.97
C LYS A 1057 -4.39 18.73 -30.16
N LEU A 1058 -4.88 19.96 -30.02
CA LEU A 1058 -4.83 20.98 -31.06
C LEU A 1058 -3.39 21.45 -31.29
N VAL A 1059 -2.66 21.73 -30.21
CA VAL A 1059 -1.24 22.12 -30.24
C VAL A 1059 -0.37 21.02 -30.84
N ALA A 1060 -0.60 19.75 -30.48
CA ALA A 1060 0.14 18.62 -31.04
C ALA A 1060 0.00 18.54 -32.57
N LYS A 1061 -1.19 18.84 -33.10
CA LYS A 1061 -1.42 18.95 -34.56
C LYS A 1061 -0.83 20.23 -35.16
N GLY A 1062 -0.76 21.29 -34.38
CA GLY A 1062 -0.23 22.60 -34.77
C GLY A 1062 1.29 22.74 -34.68
N LYS A 1063 2.02 21.69 -34.27
CA LYS A 1063 3.48 21.71 -34.05
C LYS A 1063 3.97 22.87 -33.16
N GLY A 1064 3.19 23.27 -32.14
CA GLY A 1064 3.54 24.35 -31.22
C GLY A 1064 3.58 23.93 -29.75
N ASN A 1065 3.48 24.91 -28.85
CA ASN A 1065 3.56 24.72 -27.40
C ASN A 1065 2.23 25.03 -26.70
N TYR A 1066 1.90 24.23 -25.68
CA TYR A 1066 0.81 24.54 -24.75
C TYR A 1066 1.43 25.07 -23.46
N GLU A 1067 1.18 26.34 -23.15
CA GLU A 1067 1.78 27.03 -22.01
C GLU A 1067 0.72 27.55 -21.04
N GLN A 1068 0.90 27.23 -19.76
CA GLN A 1068 0.09 27.79 -18.69
C GLN A 1068 0.74 29.05 -18.16
N VAL A 1069 -0.06 30.11 -18.14
CA VAL A 1069 0.42 31.47 -17.92
C VAL A 1069 -0.04 31.98 -16.55
N ASN A 1070 0.90 32.57 -15.80
CA ASN A 1070 0.64 33.31 -14.57
C ASN A 1070 1.61 34.49 -14.45
N ALA A 1071 1.41 35.32 -13.43
CA ALA A 1071 2.20 36.54 -13.23
C ALA A 1071 3.72 36.32 -13.15
N ARG A 1072 4.18 35.13 -12.72
CA ARG A 1072 5.63 34.84 -12.58
C ARG A 1072 6.28 34.40 -13.88
N ASN A 1073 5.51 34.00 -14.89
CA ASN A 1073 6.07 33.34 -16.08
C ASN A 1073 5.63 33.92 -17.43
N VAL A 1074 4.61 34.79 -17.46
CA VAL A 1074 4.00 35.23 -18.72
C VAL A 1074 5.01 35.85 -19.70
N LYS A 1075 5.88 36.74 -19.21
CA LYS A 1075 6.92 37.42 -20.01
C LYS A 1075 7.86 36.41 -20.63
N TYR A 1076 8.43 35.53 -19.80
CA TYR A 1076 9.33 34.47 -20.25
C TYR A 1076 8.70 33.57 -21.32
N LYS A 1077 7.43 33.18 -21.15
CA LYS A 1077 6.77 32.22 -22.04
C LYS A 1077 6.51 32.80 -23.42
N LEU A 1078 6.11 34.07 -23.52
CA LEU A 1078 5.91 34.74 -24.81
C LEU A 1078 7.23 34.98 -25.54
N VAL A 1079 8.28 35.42 -24.83
CA VAL A 1079 9.61 35.61 -25.42
C VAL A 1079 10.18 34.28 -25.93
N LYS A 1080 10.06 33.21 -25.15
CA LYS A 1080 10.48 31.87 -25.57
C LYS A 1080 9.79 31.43 -26.87
N GLU A 1081 8.53 31.78 -27.04
CA GLU A 1081 7.76 31.39 -28.22
C GLU A 1081 8.18 32.17 -29.48
N ALA A 1082 8.47 33.47 -29.33
CA ALA A 1082 9.07 34.29 -30.38
C ALA A 1082 10.49 33.81 -30.76
N GLN A 1083 11.23 33.25 -29.81
CA GLN A 1083 12.57 32.69 -30.01
C GLN A 1083 12.56 31.21 -30.45
N SER A 1084 11.43 30.68 -30.91
CA SER A 1084 11.29 29.24 -31.20
C SER A 1084 12.00 28.78 -32.47
N LYS A 1085 12.47 29.70 -33.32
CA LYS A 1085 13.21 29.40 -34.55
C LYS A 1085 14.49 30.23 -34.61
N ARG A 1086 15.65 29.57 -34.63
CA ARG A 1086 16.96 30.22 -34.82
C ARG A 1086 17.25 30.42 -36.30
N VAL A 1087 18.02 31.45 -36.63
CA VAL A 1087 18.66 31.54 -37.95
C VAL A 1087 19.84 30.57 -37.90
N GLU A 1088 19.92 29.66 -38.87
CA GLU A 1088 21.10 28.80 -39.05
C GLU A 1088 22.28 29.62 -39.54
#